data_AF-A0A954D2B9-F1
#
_entry.id   AF-A0A954D2B9-F1
#
_cell.length_a   1.000
_cell.length_b   1.000
_cell.length_c   1.000
_cell.angle_alpha   90.00
_cell.angle_beta   90.00
_cell.angle_gamma   90.00
#
_symmetry.space_group_name_H-M   'P 1'
#
loop_
_entity.id
_entity.type
_entity.pdbx_description
1 polymer ?
#
loop_
_entity_poly.entity_id
_entity_poly.type
_entity_poly.pdbx_seq_one_letter_code
_entity_poly.pdbx_strand_id
1 'polypeptide(L)'
;MRGTAPQPNRCSVRGSRTAGRRIAAVCCAACLGTALAGQSTDEWWVSFASRESATAQPPVLSVRGKDGFAIDLLPTADAPLLSYLGARPFGHLRELPVGLGDKNRSLLQFALPARLQQSGIAHAELRLAMKLGAKPPRRPITLAVHPVEQAWRESTVCWNRQPPFSARPLASAQVAARAGVVRIELTELVEAWRSGARANHGILLRDANARPGALLADALPARLLRTVPWTGDVRGAFRQANVTGKPVLTCVRGAYDAKAEDPAEQMLQAIAFCDPEVIAVVRREFVPLRLAYAPTAYTAGRAARPDPLTPIGTRSTSLKALALCVSTPSGELVSSLENIGTFDPRLVLAFLRHSLRRAGRAVKIPERSPERIDQGLAAMHSGAFDTARKILDAVAGQSPPTTRDAEARYWLGCVEIAAGQGTRGTATLMELHERHKTSPWAVKAAVRLAWPDRIEAAEPLRQLPPPLPEAARSTELALRSIDAARGPALDFLLAAQRADGSWPSEAGMYRAAITALAAKALEVSLPHCAAERRARVDGATTRAAAWIEREMRDALPEEANTFGTTYLLDYALTRFGRMRDDRAKALVTRAIDLVEKAQCPNGGWSYSRQFGTGWRGGFGGWPTTTLGRTHSVNTGPALLMLAAAKAGGFPIDAKRMERGVDALMRMRMAAGAYTYTFPVPLNFRRPAQSIARGPVCEQALWACGRVDKDDLNTALSTFLQHHSGLRRAKKIDASWSTPDNYSCYFYTFAYYHAAAAARAAGGEVGKQVLAAVRAELLATAEIDGTWVDFQQTGKPYGTAMALLALALTE
;
A
#
# COMPACT_ATOMS: atom_id res chain seq x y z
N MET A 1 70.88 -22.32 29.01
CA MET A 1 70.15 -21.46 29.98
C MET A 1 68.76 -21.31 29.39
N ARG A 2 67.69 -21.93 29.93
CA ARG A 2 66.94 -21.62 31.18
C ARG A 2 66.30 -20.22 31.11
N GLY A 3 65.01 -20.01 31.35
CA GLY A 3 63.95 -20.94 31.81
C GLY A 3 62.56 -20.60 31.23
N THR A 4 61.67 -21.59 31.01
CA THR A 4 60.77 -22.28 31.96
C THR A 4 59.54 -21.45 32.39
N ALA A 5 58.37 -21.81 31.86
CA ALA A 5 57.06 -21.52 32.48
C ALA A 5 56.68 -22.63 33.48
N PRO A 6 55.68 -22.38 34.36
CA PRO A 6 54.74 -23.45 34.69
C PRO A 6 53.26 -23.02 34.74
N GLN A 7 52.37 -23.93 34.33
CA GLN A 7 50.93 -23.92 34.59
C GLN A 7 50.60 -24.54 35.97
N PRO A 8 49.31 -24.55 36.36
CA PRO A 8 48.57 -25.83 36.34
C PRO A 8 47.19 -25.70 35.65
N ASN A 9 46.73 -26.63 34.79
CA ASN A 9 46.27 -28.01 35.04
C ASN A 9 45.04 -28.09 36.00
N ARG A 10 43.91 -28.76 35.71
CA ARG A 10 43.67 -29.98 34.88
C ARG A 10 42.28 -30.05 34.21
N CYS A 11 42.21 -30.78 33.08
CA CYS A 11 41.24 -31.84 32.68
C CYS A 11 39.83 -31.87 33.33
N SER A 12 38.70 -32.13 32.64
CA SER A 12 38.46 -32.93 31.40
C SER A 12 36.96 -32.78 30.97
N VAL A 13 36.31 -33.45 29.99
CA VAL A 13 36.64 -34.54 29.02
C VAL A 13 35.64 -34.53 27.82
N ARG A 14 35.96 -35.24 26.71
CA ARG A 14 35.11 -35.75 25.58
C ARG A 14 34.04 -34.85 24.90
N GLY A 15 34.12 -34.79 23.57
CA GLY A 15 33.00 -35.29 22.74
C GLY A 15 32.17 -34.31 21.91
N SER A 16 32.65 -33.94 20.70
CA SER A 16 31.99 -34.24 19.41
C SER A 16 32.41 -33.28 18.30
N ARG A 17 32.74 -33.84 17.13
CA ARG A 17 32.81 -33.09 15.85
C ARG A 17 31.47 -33.27 15.14
N THR A 18 30.72 -32.20 14.90
CA THR A 18 29.82 -32.01 13.73
C THR A 18 29.10 -30.64 13.79
N ALA A 19 28.46 -30.24 12.69
CA ALA A 19 27.52 -29.10 12.58
C ALA A 19 28.09 -27.65 12.60
N GLY A 20 29.25 -27.42 11.96
CA GLY A 20 29.85 -26.08 11.81
C GLY A 20 29.81 -25.45 10.41
N ARG A 21 28.81 -25.71 9.55
CA ARG A 21 28.78 -25.13 8.17
C ARG A 21 27.44 -25.02 7.42
N ARG A 22 26.27 -25.22 8.05
CA ARG A 22 24.95 -25.19 7.37
C ARG A 22 23.92 -24.16 7.85
N ILE A 23 24.20 -23.36 8.87
CA ILE A 23 23.18 -22.48 9.50
C ILE A 23 23.03 -21.13 8.76
N ALA A 24 24.06 -20.66 8.06
CA ALA A 24 24.03 -19.34 7.39
C ALA A 24 23.03 -19.20 6.22
N ALA A 25 22.53 -20.30 5.65
CA ALA A 25 21.66 -20.27 4.47
C ALA A 25 20.15 -20.26 4.79
N VAL A 26 19.75 -20.72 5.99
CA VAL A 26 18.33 -20.96 6.32
C VAL A 26 17.69 -19.74 7.01
N CYS A 27 18.45 -19.01 7.83
CA CYS A 27 17.93 -17.85 8.57
C CYS A 27 17.60 -16.62 7.70
N CYS A 28 18.04 -16.56 6.44
CA CYS A 28 17.66 -15.47 5.53
C CYS A 28 16.21 -15.54 5.02
N ALA A 29 15.59 -16.73 4.98
CA ALA A 29 14.34 -16.93 4.25
C ALA A 29 13.11 -16.25 4.88
N ALA A 30 13.07 -16.09 6.21
CA ALA A 30 11.88 -15.63 6.92
C ALA A 30 11.75 -14.09 7.05
N CYS A 31 12.82 -13.32 6.81
CA CYS A 31 12.84 -11.87 7.06
C CYS A 31 12.71 -11.00 5.78
N LEU A 32 12.55 -11.63 4.61
CA LEU A 32 12.54 -10.94 3.31
C LEU A 32 11.14 -10.53 2.80
N GLY A 33 10.05 -11.07 3.39
CA GLY A 33 8.68 -10.78 2.96
C GLY A 33 7.93 -9.72 3.78
N THR A 34 8.43 -9.34 4.96
CA THR A 34 7.70 -8.49 5.94
C THR A 34 8.25 -7.07 6.07
N ALA A 35 9.36 -6.75 5.40
CA ALA A 35 10.14 -5.53 5.66
C ALA A 35 9.71 -4.26 4.89
N LEU A 36 8.63 -4.32 4.10
CA LEU A 36 7.97 -3.13 3.52
C LEU A 36 6.72 -2.70 4.31
N ALA A 37 6.32 -3.46 5.33
CA ALA A 37 5.36 -3.02 6.33
C ALA A 37 6.03 -1.99 7.27
N GLY A 38 6.06 -0.72 6.83
CA GLY A 38 6.04 0.37 7.80
C GLY A 38 4.79 0.19 8.66
N GLN A 39 4.95 0.20 9.99
CA GLN A 39 3.87 -0.19 10.92
C GLN A 39 2.57 0.49 10.54
N SER A 40 1.58 -0.31 10.16
CA SER A 40 0.27 0.21 9.79
C SER A 40 -0.31 0.93 11.00
N THR A 41 -1.13 1.96 10.78
CA THR A 41 -1.96 2.53 11.85
C THR A 41 -2.85 1.46 12.50
N ASP A 42 -3.11 0.35 11.79
CA ASP A 42 -3.76 -0.86 12.31
C ASP A 42 -3.05 -1.50 13.51
N GLU A 43 -1.75 -1.23 13.71
CA GLU A 43 -0.96 -1.71 14.84
C GLU A 43 -1.08 -0.83 16.09
N TRP A 44 -1.86 0.25 16.04
CA TRP A 44 -2.10 1.11 17.21
C TRP A 44 -3.38 0.71 17.93
N TRP A 45 -3.31 0.68 19.26
CA TRP A 45 -4.47 0.37 20.11
C TRP A 45 -4.52 1.24 21.36
N VAL A 46 -5.74 1.53 21.80
CA VAL A 46 -6.01 1.93 23.18
C VAL A 46 -6.14 0.66 24.01
N SER A 47 -5.81 0.73 25.30
CA SER A 47 -5.98 -0.39 26.22
C SER A 47 -6.81 0.04 27.42
N PHE A 48 -7.83 -0.74 27.76
CA PHE A 48 -8.57 -0.59 29.01
C PHE A 48 -8.10 -1.67 30.00
N ALA A 49 -8.28 -1.48 31.30
CA ALA A 49 -8.05 -2.57 32.25
C ALA A 49 -9.09 -3.69 32.02
N SER A 50 -8.71 -4.94 32.23
CA SER A 50 -9.64 -6.05 32.45
C SER A 50 -10.03 -6.13 33.94
N ARG A 51 -11.13 -6.81 34.26
CA ARG A 51 -11.43 -7.33 35.62
C ARG A 51 -10.26 -8.06 36.29
N GLU A 52 -9.38 -8.70 35.50
CA GLU A 52 -8.20 -9.43 35.99
C GLU A 52 -7.03 -8.49 36.39
N SER A 53 -7.21 -7.17 36.27
CA SER A 53 -6.21 -6.15 36.61
C SER A 53 -6.25 -5.76 38.09
N ALA A 54 -5.25 -6.21 38.86
CA ALA A 54 -5.07 -5.83 40.27
C ALA A 54 -4.58 -4.38 40.50
N THR A 55 -4.32 -3.58 39.45
CA THR A 55 -3.61 -2.28 39.55
C THR A 55 -4.33 -1.12 38.85
N ALA A 56 -5.53 -1.34 38.33
CA ALA A 56 -6.30 -0.33 37.61
C ALA A 56 -7.79 -0.65 37.67
N GLN A 57 -8.61 0.40 37.67
CA GLN A 57 -10.06 0.24 37.71
C GLN A 57 -10.56 -0.46 36.43
N PRO A 58 -11.25 -1.62 36.53
CA PRO A 58 -11.86 -2.29 35.39
C PRO A 58 -13.05 -1.50 34.83
N PRO A 59 -13.65 -1.92 33.71
CA PRO A 59 -14.82 -1.29 33.12
C PRO A 59 -15.99 -1.26 34.11
N VAL A 60 -16.63 -0.11 34.27
CA VAL A 60 -17.79 0.03 35.17
C VAL A 60 -19.02 0.43 34.38
N LEU A 61 -20.09 -0.35 34.48
CA LEU A 61 -21.41 0.04 34.00
C LEU A 61 -22.18 0.67 35.16
N SER A 62 -22.26 2.00 35.18
CA SER A 62 -23.05 2.76 36.14
C SER A 62 -24.49 2.80 35.69
N VAL A 63 -25.43 2.40 36.55
CA VAL A 63 -26.87 2.39 36.24
C VAL A 63 -27.64 3.11 37.34
N ARG A 64 -28.56 3.99 36.94
CA ARG A 64 -29.53 4.67 37.82
C ARG A 64 -30.95 4.30 37.41
N GLY A 65 -31.74 3.82 38.36
CA GLY A 65 -33.18 3.57 38.22
C GLY A 65 -34.02 4.84 38.38
N LYS A 66 -35.25 4.81 37.86
CA LYS A 66 -36.25 5.88 37.98
C LYS A 66 -36.75 6.10 39.42
N ASP A 67 -36.52 5.12 40.29
CA ASP A 67 -36.74 5.16 41.74
C ASP A 67 -35.60 5.87 42.50
N GLY A 68 -34.58 6.37 41.80
CA GLY A 68 -33.40 7.00 42.41
C GLY A 68 -32.34 6.01 42.88
N PHE A 69 -32.55 4.70 42.77
CA PHE A 69 -31.53 3.70 43.04
C PHE A 69 -30.35 3.86 42.06
N ALA A 70 -29.12 3.70 42.53
CA ALA A 70 -27.92 3.75 41.70
C ALA A 70 -26.94 2.63 42.08
N ILE A 71 -26.30 2.02 41.08
CA ILE A 71 -25.32 0.95 41.26
C ILE A 71 -24.22 1.00 40.19
N ASP A 72 -23.00 0.70 40.59
CA ASP A 72 -21.87 0.43 39.70
C ASP A 72 -21.69 -1.08 39.53
N LEU A 73 -21.80 -1.56 38.29
CA LEU A 73 -21.66 -2.97 37.93
C LEU A 73 -20.28 -3.24 37.32
N LEU A 74 -19.60 -4.28 37.80
CA LEU A 74 -18.36 -4.79 37.23
C LEU A 74 -18.64 -5.91 36.19
N PRO A 75 -17.70 -6.22 35.27
CA PRO A 75 -17.94 -7.23 34.25
C PRO A 75 -17.96 -8.64 34.84
N THR A 76 -19.05 -9.38 34.61
CA THR A 76 -19.15 -10.79 34.97
C THR A 76 -18.28 -11.68 34.08
N ALA A 77 -17.93 -11.19 32.89
CA ALA A 77 -16.87 -11.71 32.03
C ALA A 77 -16.29 -10.58 31.17
N ASP A 78 -14.99 -10.61 30.88
CA ASP A 78 -14.37 -9.83 29.80
C ASP A 78 -13.33 -10.63 29.02
N ALA A 79 -13.17 -10.33 27.72
CA ALA A 79 -12.22 -11.06 26.89
C ALA A 79 -11.71 -10.22 25.72
N PRO A 80 -10.38 -10.08 25.54
CA PRO A 80 -9.83 -9.46 24.36
C PRO A 80 -9.74 -10.47 23.20
N LEU A 81 -10.01 -9.98 21.98
CA LEU A 81 -10.00 -10.76 20.74
C LEU A 81 -8.91 -10.20 19.84
N LEU A 82 -7.88 -11.02 19.58
CA LEU A 82 -6.67 -10.62 18.86
C LEU A 82 -6.54 -11.41 17.55
N SER A 83 -6.72 -10.76 16.40
CA SER A 83 -6.70 -11.40 15.07
C SER A 83 -5.42 -12.19 14.80
N TYR A 84 -4.26 -11.60 15.06
CA TYR A 84 -2.93 -12.20 14.85
C TYR A 84 -2.61 -13.37 15.80
N LEU A 85 -3.47 -13.69 16.77
CA LEU A 85 -3.40 -14.89 17.62
C LEU A 85 -4.74 -15.65 17.63
N GLY A 86 -5.51 -15.56 16.54
CA GLY A 86 -6.96 -15.70 16.58
C GLY A 86 -7.56 -17.03 17.06
N ALA A 87 -6.78 -18.11 17.14
CA ALA A 87 -7.25 -19.39 17.71
C ALA A 87 -7.24 -19.44 19.26
N ARG A 88 -6.46 -18.57 19.91
CA ARG A 88 -6.19 -18.60 21.36
C ARG A 88 -7.22 -17.78 22.17
N PRO A 89 -7.76 -18.30 23.28
CA PRO A 89 -8.58 -17.52 24.20
C PRO A 89 -7.71 -16.69 25.16
N PHE A 90 -8.20 -15.51 25.52
CA PHE A 90 -7.42 -14.49 26.25
C PHE A 90 -8.15 -13.84 27.44
N GLY A 91 -9.28 -14.38 27.93
CA GLY A 91 -10.02 -13.85 29.09
C GLY A 91 -9.27 -13.84 30.44
N HIS A 92 -7.98 -14.19 30.46
CA HIS A 92 -7.08 -14.07 31.61
C HIS A 92 -6.09 -12.90 31.48
N LEU A 93 -6.14 -12.13 30.38
CA LEU A 93 -5.26 -10.98 30.18
C LEU A 93 -5.77 -9.79 30.99
N ARG A 94 -4.85 -9.09 31.65
CA ARG A 94 -5.14 -7.90 32.49
C ARG A 94 -5.52 -6.65 31.70
N GLU A 95 -5.61 -6.75 30.38
CA GLU A 95 -5.78 -5.64 29.44
C GLU A 95 -6.77 -5.99 28.33
N LEU A 96 -7.58 -4.99 27.98
CA LEU A 96 -8.63 -5.02 26.97
C LEU A 96 -8.29 -4.04 25.84
N PRO A 97 -7.47 -4.45 24.85
CA PRO A 97 -7.10 -3.60 23.72
C PRO A 97 -8.24 -3.43 22.71
N VAL A 98 -8.29 -2.25 22.10
CA VAL A 98 -9.10 -1.95 20.90
C VAL A 98 -8.25 -1.21 19.88
N GLY A 99 -8.15 -1.74 18.66
CA GLY A 99 -7.20 -1.31 17.63
C GLY A 99 -7.82 -0.66 16.40
N LEU A 100 -7.13 0.32 15.82
CA LEU A 100 -7.58 1.12 14.66
C LEU A 100 -7.81 0.30 13.37
N GLY A 101 -7.19 -0.86 13.25
CA GLY A 101 -7.36 -1.76 12.11
C GLY A 101 -8.36 -2.89 12.34
N ASP A 102 -9.23 -2.78 13.35
CA ASP A 102 -10.12 -3.85 13.85
C ASP A 102 -9.39 -5.08 14.45
N LYS A 103 -8.06 -5.11 14.40
CA LYS A 103 -7.24 -6.29 14.74
C LYS A 103 -7.29 -6.71 16.21
N ASN A 104 -7.68 -5.78 17.08
CA ASN A 104 -7.92 -5.95 18.51
C ASN A 104 -9.33 -5.47 18.83
N ARG A 105 -10.11 -6.29 19.51
CA ARG A 105 -11.44 -5.97 20.06
C ARG A 105 -11.52 -6.43 21.51
N SER A 106 -12.51 -5.96 22.24
CA SER A 106 -12.76 -6.40 23.62
C SER A 106 -14.24 -6.68 23.85
N LEU A 107 -14.56 -7.83 24.44
CA LEU A 107 -15.89 -8.21 24.90
C LEU A 107 -16.05 -7.85 26.38
N LEU A 108 -17.25 -7.41 26.76
CA LEU A 108 -17.67 -7.15 28.15
C LEU A 108 -19.07 -7.72 28.36
N GLN A 109 -19.29 -8.46 29.44
CA GLN A 109 -20.63 -8.89 29.88
C GLN A 109 -20.90 -8.40 31.31
N PHE A 110 -22.11 -7.91 31.55
CA PHE A 110 -22.56 -7.44 32.87
C PHE A 110 -23.86 -8.16 33.25
N ALA A 111 -23.99 -8.59 34.51
CA ALA A 111 -25.25 -9.08 35.04
C ALA A 111 -26.07 -7.91 35.63
N LEU A 112 -27.34 -7.79 35.25
CA LEU A 112 -28.25 -6.82 35.85
C LEU A 112 -28.88 -7.43 37.11
N PRO A 113 -28.71 -6.85 38.31
CA PRO A 113 -29.32 -7.35 39.54
C PRO A 113 -30.86 -7.28 39.47
N ALA A 114 -31.54 -8.20 40.16
CA ALA A 114 -33.00 -8.29 40.18
C ALA A 114 -33.72 -6.99 40.60
N ARG A 115 -33.09 -6.15 41.43
CA ARG A 115 -33.62 -4.83 41.80
C ARG A 115 -33.78 -3.89 40.60
N LEU A 116 -32.85 -3.93 39.64
CA LEU A 116 -32.93 -3.16 38.40
C LEU A 116 -33.91 -3.77 37.37
N GLN A 117 -34.39 -5.01 37.56
CA GLN A 117 -35.50 -5.53 36.76
C GLN A 117 -36.82 -4.81 37.15
N GLN A 118 -36.97 -4.50 38.45
CA GLN A 118 -38.17 -3.94 39.06
C GLN A 118 -38.27 -2.42 38.88
N SER A 119 -37.16 -1.68 38.93
CA SER A 119 -37.11 -0.25 38.58
C SER A 119 -36.77 -0.05 37.09
N GLY A 120 -37.52 0.81 36.39
CA GLY A 120 -37.15 1.21 35.03
C GLY A 120 -35.83 1.99 35.02
N ILE A 121 -35.04 1.90 33.96
CA ILE A 121 -33.75 2.60 33.87
C ILE A 121 -33.99 4.09 33.58
N ALA A 122 -33.36 4.96 34.37
CA ALA A 122 -33.33 6.40 34.14
C ALA A 122 -32.07 6.84 33.38
N HIS A 123 -30.93 6.21 33.68
CA HIS A 123 -29.67 6.47 33.00
C HIS A 123 -28.72 5.27 33.15
N ALA A 124 -27.94 4.96 32.10
CA ALA A 124 -26.80 4.05 32.18
C ALA A 124 -25.58 4.59 31.41
N GLU A 125 -24.40 4.51 32.03
CA GLU A 125 -23.11 4.95 31.47
C GLU A 125 -22.06 3.85 31.64
N LEU A 126 -21.38 3.48 30.55
CA LEU A 126 -20.15 2.69 30.59
C LEU A 126 -18.95 3.63 30.78
N ARG A 127 -18.21 3.43 31.87
CA ARG A 127 -16.96 4.13 32.19
C ARG A 127 -15.76 3.21 31.94
N LEU A 128 -14.85 3.65 31.08
CA LEU A 128 -13.62 2.92 30.73
C LEU A 128 -12.40 3.76 31.11
N ALA A 129 -11.58 3.25 32.03
CA ALA A 129 -10.28 3.85 32.36
C ALA A 129 -9.27 3.50 31.26
N MET A 130 -9.03 4.44 30.34
CA MET A 130 -8.15 4.21 29.19
C MET A 130 -6.68 4.48 29.54
N LYS A 131 -5.84 3.51 29.22
CA LYS A 131 -4.39 3.60 29.16
C LYS A 131 -3.91 3.62 27.70
N LEU A 132 -2.75 4.25 27.50
CA LEU A 132 -2.01 4.13 26.25
C LEU A 132 -1.36 2.75 26.19
N GLY A 133 -1.63 1.98 25.13
CA GLY A 133 -0.96 0.71 24.88
C GLY A 133 0.52 0.91 24.48
N ALA A 134 1.25 -0.18 24.27
CA ALA A 134 2.65 -0.12 23.81
C ALA A 134 2.84 0.58 22.44
N LYS A 135 1.76 0.72 21.68
CA LYS A 135 1.66 1.51 20.44
C LYS A 135 0.37 2.36 20.49
N PRO A 136 0.41 3.55 21.10
CA PRO A 136 -0.78 4.38 21.21
C PRO A 136 -1.20 4.97 19.86
N PRO A 137 -2.50 5.19 19.63
CA PRO A 137 -2.96 5.91 18.45
C PRO A 137 -2.55 7.39 18.53
N ARG A 138 -2.10 7.98 17.42
CA ARG A 138 -1.64 9.38 17.35
C ARG A 138 -2.74 10.41 17.09
N ARG A 139 -3.92 9.96 16.69
CA ARG A 139 -5.13 10.79 16.51
C ARG A 139 -6.24 10.20 17.39
N PRO A 140 -7.26 11.00 17.80
CA PRO A 140 -8.41 10.44 18.49
C PRO A 140 -9.03 9.28 17.71
N ILE A 141 -9.45 8.24 18.42
CA ILE A 141 -10.15 7.09 17.84
C ILE A 141 -11.63 7.17 18.19
N THR A 142 -12.49 6.56 17.38
CA THR A 142 -13.92 6.52 17.66
C THR A 142 -14.27 5.14 18.18
N LEU A 143 -14.47 4.98 19.48
CA LEU A 143 -14.82 3.69 20.05
C LEU A 143 -16.30 3.40 19.79
N ALA A 144 -16.59 2.27 19.16
CA ALA A 144 -17.95 1.82 18.84
C ALA A 144 -18.37 0.68 19.78
N VAL A 145 -19.62 0.73 20.25
CA VAL A 145 -20.24 -0.29 21.09
C VAL A 145 -21.28 -1.07 20.30
N HIS A 146 -21.09 -2.39 20.20
CA HIS A 146 -21.97 -3.30 19.49
C HIS A 146 -22.59 -4.32 20.46
N PRO A 147 -23.91 -4.37 20.62
CA PRO A 147 -24.59 -5.47 21.32
C PRO A 147 -24.20 -6.85 20.77
N VAL A 148 -23.86 -7.78 21.66
CA VAL A 148 -23.57 -9.18 21.32
C VAL A 148 -24.88 -9.95 21.17
N GLU A 149 -24.96 -10.83 20.18
CA GLU A 149 -26.20 -11.50 19.76
C GLU A 149 -26.31 -12.95 20.27
N GLN A 150 -25.23 -13.55 20.77
CA GLN A 150 -25.23 -14.90 21.35
C GLN A 150 -24.33 -15.00 22.58
N ALA A 151 -24.67 -15.92 23.49
CA ALA A 151 -23.87 -16.21 24.68
C ALA A 151 -22.47 -16.72 24.32
N TRP A 152 -21.48 -16.35 25.13
CA TRP A 152 -20.07 -16.73 24.97
C TRP A 152 -19.46 -17.15 26.31
N ARG A 153 -18.26 -17.74 26.27
CA ARG A 153 -17.51 -18.16 27.47
C ARG A 153 -16.11 -17.59 27.44
N GLU A 154 -15.75 -16.85 28.47
CA GLU A 154 -14.44 -16.20 28.70
C GLU A 154 -13.24 -17.14 28.49
N SER A 155 -13.38 -18.41 28.89
CA SER A 155 -12.34 -19.44 28.78
C SER A 155 -12.13 -20.02 27.38
N THR A 156 -13.07 -19.85 26.43
CA THR A 156 -13.00 -20.47 25.10
C THR A 156 -13.13 -19.50 23.93
N VAL A 157 -13.66 -18.31 24.18
CA VAL A 157 -13.85 -17.24 23.19
C VAL A 157 -12.50 -16.74 22.67
N CYS A 158 -12.40 -16.58 21.36
CA CYS A 158 -11.22 -16.07 20.66
C CYS A 158 -11.66 -15.44 19.34
N TRP A 159 -10.77 -14.77 18.61
CA TRP A 159 -11.10 -14.14 17.33
C TRP A 159 -11.80 -15.10 16.35
N ASN A 160 -11.30 -16.34 16.22
CA ASN A 160 -11.84 -17.35 15.31
C ASN A 160 -13.15 -17.99 15.79
N ARG A 161 -13.56 -17.74 17.05
CA ARG A 161 -14.78 -18.26 17.69
C ARG A 161 -15.45 -17.18 18.54
N GLN A 162 -15.52 -15.96 18.01
CA GLN A 162 -16.19 -14.84 18.67
C GLN A 162 -17.71 -14.93 18.42
N PRO A 163 -18.55 -14.51 19.38
CA PRO A 163 -20.00 -14.48 19.16
C PRO A 163 -20.36 -13.46 18.07
N PRO A 164 -21.45 -13.68 17.31
CA PRO A 164 -22.03 -12.63 16.47
C PRO A 164 -22.44 -11.40 17.31
N PHE A 165 -22.40 -10.24 16.67
CA PHE A 165 -22.73 -8.94 17.25
C PHE A 165 -23.35 -8.04 16.17
N SER A 166 -24.10 -7.03 16.58
CA SER A 166 -24.86 -6.20 15.64
C SER A 166 -23.98 -5.47 14.63
N ALA A 167 -24.35 -5.52 13.34
CA ALA A 167 -23.55 -4.87 12.28
C ALA A 167 -23.48 -3.33 12.41
N ARG A 168 -24.53 -2.70 12.95
CA ARG A 168 -24.52 -1.28 13.33
C ARG A 168 -24.08 -1.13 14.79
N PRO A 169 -23.25 -0.13 15.13
CA PRO A 169 -23.02 0.23 16.52
C PRO A 169 -24.29 0.85 17.11
N LEU A 170 -24.50 0.64 18.40
CA LEU A 170 -25.59 1.28 19.14
C LEU A 170 -25.15 2.64 19.70
N ALA A 171 -23.91 2.71 20.21
CA ALA A 171 -23.31 3.92 20.75
C ALA A 171 -21.88 4.07 20.26
N SER A 172 -21.35 5.30 20.30
CA SER A 172 -19.92 5.56 20.05
C SER A 172 -19.41 6.75 20.84
N ALA A 173 -18.11 6.79 21.10
CA ALA A 173 -17.46 7.91 21.79
C ALA A 173 -16.11 8.26 21.14
N GLN A 174 -15.77 9.55 21.12
CA GLN A 174 -14.43 9.99 20.75
C GLN A 174 -13.47 9.77 21.92
N VAL A 175 -12.37 9.09 21.62
CA VAL A 175 -11.35 8.69 22.58
C VAL A 175 -10.05 9.36 22.20
N ALA A 176 -9.61 10.32 23.01
CA ALA A 176 -8.40 11.10 22.75
C ALA A 176 -7.14 10.22 22.79
N ALA A 177 -6.09 10.64 22.08
CA ALA A 177 -4.76 10.02 22.06
C ALA A 177 -3.95 10.18 23.38
N ARG A 178 -4.62 10.23 24.54
CA ARG A 178 -4.03 10.45 25.87
C ARG A 178 -4.86 9.73 26.94
N ALA A 179 -4.21 9.22 27.98
CA ALA A 179 -4.89 8.55 29.09
C ALA A 179 -6.03 9.39 29.69
N GLY A 180 -7.11 8.74 30.12
CA GLY A 180 -8.32 9.40 30.62
C GLY A 180 -9.50 8.45 30.77
N VAL A 181 -10.63 8.95 31.27
CA VAL A 181 -11.87 8.18 31.39
C VAL A 181 -12.74 8.42 30.16
N VAL A 182 -13.04 7.37 29.41
CA VAL A 182 -14.05 7.37 28.35
C VAL A 182 -15.40 7.07 28.98
N ARG A 183 -16.42 7.85 28.61
CA ARG A 183 -17.81 7.69 29.04
C ARG A 183 -18.67 7.41 27.83
N ILE A 184 -19.54 6.40 27.91
CA ILE A 184 -20.44 6.02 26.82
C ILE A 184 -21.85 5.82 27.38
N GLU A 185 -22.78 6.59 26.86
CA GLU A 185 -24.22 6.50 27.10
C GLU A 185 -24.72 5.13 26.60
N LEU A 186 -25.46 4.38 27.44
CA LEU A 186 -26.02 3.06 27.12
C LEU A 186 -27.44 2.84 27.69
N THR A 187 -28.18 3.90 28.05
CA THR A 187 -29.51 3.79 28.69
C THR A 187 -30.48 2.95 27.87
N GLU A 188 -30.55 3.16 26.56
CA GLU A 188 -31.41 2.38 25.66
C GLU A 188 -31.05 0.89 25.65
N LEU A 189 -29.76 0.54 25.72
CA LEU A 189 -29.32 -0.86 25.75
C LEU A 189 -29.70 -1.56 27.05
N VAL A 190 -29.47 -0.88 28.18
CA VAL A 190 -29.72 -1.46 29.50
C VAL A 190 -31.22 -1.57 29.76
N GLU A 191 -32.04 -0.63 29.28
CA GLU A 191 -33.51 -0.75 29.30
C GLU A 191 -34.01 -1.86 28.36
N ALA A 192 -33.39 -2.06 27.18
CA ALA A 192 -33.72 -3.18 26.29
C ALA A 192 -33.35 -4.55 26.91
N TRP A 193 -32.24 -4.63 27.67
CA TRP A 193 -31.89 -5.81 28.46
C TRP A 193 -32.84 -6.04 29.64
N ARG A 194 -33.27 -4.97 30.33
CA ARG A 194 -34.22 -5.02 31.45
C ARG A 194 -35.60 -5.50 31.01
N SER A 195 -36.13 -4.90 29.94
CA SER A 195 -37.47 -5.18 29.41
C SER A 195 -37.59 -6.54 28.70
N GLY A 196 -36.48 -7.24 28.49
CA GLY A 196 -36.44 -8.48 27.69
C GLY A 196 -36.53 -8.25 26.17
N ALA A 197 -36.65 -7.00 25.71
CA ALA A 197 -36.66 -6.65 24.28
C ALA A 197 -35.35 -7.03 23.56
N ARG A 198 -34.25 -7.22 24.30
CA ARG A 198 -32.98 -7.78 23.80
C ARG A 198 -32.35 -8.68 24.85
N ALA A 199 -31.91 -9.87 24.47
CA ALA A 199 -31.14 -10.75 25.35
C ALA A 199 -29.79 -10.11 25.75
N ASN A 200 -29.41 -10.23 27.02
CA ASN A 200 -28.13 -9.71 27.53
C ASN A 200 -27.01 -10.74 27.36
N HIS A 201 -26.26 -10.60 26.27
CA HIS A 201 -24.99 -11.30 26.03
C HIS A 201 -23.77 -10.38 26.14
N GLY A 202 -23.96 -9.17 26.66
CA GLY A 202 -22.93 -8.14 26.75
C GLY A 202 -22.73 -7.31 25.46
N ILE A 203 -21.56 -6.69 25.37
CA ILE A 203 -21.15 -5.76 24.32
C ILE A 203 -19.76 -6.10 23.78
N LEU A 204 -19.52 -5.72 22.54
CA LEU A 204 -18.22 -5.73 21.88
C LEU A 204 -17.77 -4.28 21.61
N LEU A 205 -16.52 -4.00 21.96
CA LEU A 205 -15.81 -2.75 21.70
C LEU A 205 -14.86 -2.92 20.51
N ARG A 206 -14.98 -2.03 19.53
CA ARG A 206 -14.11 -1.92 18.34
C ARG A 206 -13.93 -0.46 17.92
N ASP A 207 -13.01 -0.16 17.01
CA ASP A 207 -13.01 1.15 16.34
C ASP A 207 -14.24 1.25 15.40
N ALA A 208 -14.89 2.42 15.37
CA ALA A 208 -15.97 2.74 14.46
C ALA A 208 -15.43 2.96 13.03
N ASN A 209 -14.20 3.46 12.92
CA ASN A 209 -13.52 3.71 11.64
C ASN A 209 -12.80 2.47 11.10
N ALA A 210 -12.76 1.38 11.87
CA ALA A 210 -12.29 0.09 11.39
C ALA A 210 -13.09 -0.30 10.14
N ARG A 211 -12.41 -0.33 9.00
CA ARG A 211 -12.99 -0.66 7.69
C ARG A 211 -13.75 -2.00 7.80
N PRO A 212 -15.02 -2.10 7.38
CA PRO A 212 -15.76 -3.36 7.43
C PRO A 212 -15.07 -4.53 6.72
N GLY A 213 -14.20 -4.26 5.74
CA GLY A 213 -13.37 -5.28 5.10
C GLY A 213 -12.23 -5.86 5.96
N ALA A 214 -11.88 -5.28 7.11
CA ALA A 214 -10.90 -5.87 8.03
C ALA A 214 -11.35 -7.26 8.54
N LEU A 215 -12.67 -7.42 8.78
CA LEU A 215 -13.32 -8.71 9.05
C LEU A 215 -13.15 -9.74 7.93
N LEU A 216 -13.02 -9.28 6.69
CA LEU A 216 -12.98 -10.14 5.51
C LEU A 216 -11.54 -10.55 5.15
N ALA A 217 -10.55 -9.77 5.58
CA ALA A 217 -9.16 -9.80 5.10
C ALA A 217 -8.46 -11.16 5.26
N ASP A 218 -8.58 -11.79 6.42
CA ASP A 218 -7.78 -12.97 6.83
C ASP A 218 -7.93 -14.20 5.91
N ALA A 219 -8.94 -14.23 5.03
CA ALA A 219 -9.18 -15.31 4.07
C ALA A 219 -9.12 -14.89 2.58
N LEU A 220 -8.91 -13.60 2.26
CA LEU A 220 -9.04 -13.12 0.87
C LEU A 220 -8.02 -13.70 -0.11
N PRO A 221 -6.70 -13.82 0.19
CA PRO A 221 -5.75 -14.41 -0.74
C PRO A 221 -6.14 -15.84 -1.15
N ALA A 222 -6.62 -16.64 -0.19
CA ALA A 222 -7.10 -18.00 -0.42
C ALA A 222 -8.50 -18.08 -1.07
N ARG A 223 -9.29 -17.00 -1.08
CA ARG A 223 -10.56 -16.90 -1.83
C ARG A 223 -10.31 -16.46 -3.27
N LEU A 224 -9.40 -15.50 -3.48
CA LEU A 224 -8.97 -15.05 -4.80
C LEU A 224 -8.43 -16.21 -5.64
N LEU A 225 -7.54 -17.03 -5.07
CA LEU A 225 -6.99 -18.22 -5.73
C LEU A 225 -8.01 -19.36 -6.00
N ARG A 226 -9.29 -19.20 -5.62
CA ARG A 226 -10.38 -20.16 -5.94
C ARG A 226 -11.31 -19.69 -7.06
N THR A 227 -11.16 -18.46 -7.55
CA THR A 227 -11.94 -17.96 -8.70
C THR A 227 -11.62 -18.75 -9.98
N VAL A 228 -10.35 -19.06 -10.18
CA VAL A 228 -9.79 -19.95 -11.20
C VAL A 228 -9.20 -21.18 -10.50
N PRO A 229 -9.36 -22.42 -11.02
CA PRO A 229 -8.83 -23.63 -10.40
C PRO A 229 -7.32 -23.80 -10.67
N TRP A 230 -6.51 -22.92 -10.07
CA TRP A 230 -5.04 -22.96 -10.17
C TRP A 230 -4.46 -24.20 -9.51
N THR A 231 -3.69 -25.01 -10.24
CA THR A 231 -2.85 -26.07 -9.66
C THR A 231 -1.38 -25.65 -9.53
N GLY A 232 -0.67 -26.25 -8.58
CA GLY A 232 0.79 -26.23 -8.48
C GLY A 232 1.47 -27.51 -9.00
N ASP A 233 0.70 -28.57 -9.32
CA ASP A 233 1.26 -29.78 -9.93
C ASP A 233 1.51 -29.56 -11.42
N VAL A 234 2.75 -29.17 -11.76
CA VAL A 234 3.25 -29.05 -13.14
C VAL A 234 2.98 -30.31 -13.94
N ARG A 235 3.30 -31.50 -13.40
CA ARG A 235 3.18 -32.76 -14.16
C ARG A 235 1.71 -33.09 -14.38
N GLY A 236 0.85 -32.84 -13.39
CA GLY A 236 -0.60 -32.97 -13.49
C GLY A 236 -1.22 -32.04 -14.53
N ALA A 237 -0.84 -30.76 -14.52
CA ALA A 237 -1.31 -29.78 -15.49
C ALA A 237 -0.96 -30.22 -16.93
N PHE A 238 0.29 -30.64 -17.18
CA PHE A 238 0.68 -31.12 -18.51
C PHE A 238 0.04 -32.46 -18.89
N ARG A 239 -0.17 -33.40 -17.96
CA ARG A 239 -0.98 -34.61 -18.24
C ARG A 239 -2.41 -34.24 -18.65
N GLN A 240 -3.06 -33.33 -17.92
CA GLN A 240 -4.41 -32.86 -18.24
C GLN A 240 -4.47 -32.11 -19.57
N ALA A 241 -3.45 -31.29 -19.88
CA ALA A 241 -3.34 -30.59 -21.16
C ALA A 241 -3.25 -31.57 -22.34
N ASN A 242 -2.45 -32.63 -22.22
CA ASN A 242 -2.32 -33.66 -23.25
C ASN A 242 -3.63 -34.47 -23.43
N VAL A 243 -4.32 -34.83 -22.34
CA VAL A 243 -5.61 -35.54 -22.40
C VAL A 243 -6.73 -34.67 -23.00
N THR A 244 -6.76 -33.37 -22.72
CA THR A 244 -7.86 -32.47 -23.13
C THR A 244 -7.57 -31.65 -24.40
N GLY A 245 -6.34 -31.72 -24.92
CA GLY A 245 -5.85 -30.84 -26.00
C GLY A 245 -5.84 -29.34 -25.66
N LYS A 246 -6.06 -28.97 -24.39
CA LYS A 246 -6.11 -27.57 -23.94
C LYS A 246 -4.68 -27.05 -23.65
N PRO A 247 -4.33 -25.84 -24.10
CA PRO A 247 -3.07 -25.21 -23.68
C PRO A 247 -3.03 -24.94 -22.17
N VAL A 248 -1.83 -24.87 -21.61
CA VAL A 248 -1.60 -24.53 -20.21
C VAL A 248 -1.50 -23.01 -20.08
N LEU A 249 -2.40 -22.40 -19.29
CA LEU A 249 -2.26 -21.00 -18.88
C LEU A 249 -1.52 -20.96 -17.56
N THR A 250 -0.33 -20.36 -17.54
CA THR A 250 0.50 -20.25 -16.33
C THR A 250 0.50 -18.83 -15.78
N CYS A 251 0.08 -18.66 -14.53
CA CYS A 251 0.40 -17.47 -13.73
C CYS A 251 1.80 -17.64 -13.14
N VAL A 252 2.75 -16.81 -13.55
CA VAL A 252 4.15 -16.85 -13.06
C VAL A 252 4.41 -15.65 -12.16
N ARG A 253 4.66 -15.92 -10.88
CA ARG A 253 4.75 -14.91 -9.82
C ARG A 253 6.13 -14.84 -9.17
N GLY A 254 6.48 -13.68 -8.62
CA GLY A 254 7.81 -13.40 -8.08
C GLY A 254 7.89 -13.69 -6.59
N ALA A 255 8.22 -14.91 -6.18
CA ALA A 255 8.24 -15.29 -4.77
C ALA A 255 9.34 -16.30 -4.42
N TYR A 256 9.94 -16.14 -3.23
CA TYR A 256 10.97 -17.04 -2.70
C TYR A 256 10.42 -18.41 -2.28
N ASP A 257 9.13 -18.51 -1.96
CA ASP A 257 8.47 -19.77 -1.64
C ASP A 257 7.04 -19.86 -2.22
N ALA A 258 6.51 -21.09 -2.30
CA ALA A 258 5.24 -21.39 -2.95
C ALA A 258 3.99 -20.88 -2.21
N LYS A 259 4.11 -20.56 -0.91
CA LYS A 259 3.04 -20.05 -0.03
C LYS A 259 3.04 -18.53 0.12
N ALA A 260 4.21 -17.90 0.01
CA ALA A 260 4.36 -16.45 0.14
C ALA A 260 3.41 -15.69 -0.79
N GLU A 261 2.79 -14.64 -0.26
CA GLU A 261 1.90 -13.76 -1.01
C GLU A 261 2.69 -12.82 -1.93
N ASP A 262 2.10 -12.48 -3.08
CA ASP A 262 2.63 -11.52 -4.04
C ASP A 262 1.54 -10.45 -4.27
N PRO A 263 1.73 -9.18 -3.86
CA PRO A 263 0.74 -8.12 -4.03
C PRO A 263 0.32 -7.91 -5.49
N ALA A 264 1.24 -8.06 -6.45
CA ALA A 264 0.94 -7.91 -7.86
C ALA A 264 0.06 -9.08 -8.35
N GLU A 265 0.32 -10.31 -7.90
CA GLU A 265 -0.58 -11.43 -8.15
C GLU A 265 -1.96 -11.18 -7.51
N GLN A 266 -2.02 -10.70 -6.27
CA GLN A 266 -3.30 -10.41 -5.60
C GLN A 266 -4.15 -9.40 -6.39
N MET A 267 -3.53 -8.37 -6.98
CA MET A 267 -4.21 -7.41 -7.86
C MET A 267 -4.67 -8.04 -9.18
N LEU A 268 -3.84 -8.85 -9.83
CA LEU A 268 -4.21 -9.59 -11.04
C LEU A 268 -5.39 -10.54 -10.78
N GLN A 269 -5.39 -11.24 -9.64
CA GLN A 269 -6.49 -12.11 -9.25
C GLN A 269 -7.76 -11.31 -8.92
N ALA A 270 -7.64 -10.19 -8.20
CA ALA A 270 -8.79 -9.38 -7.76
C ALA A 270 -9.44 -8.55 -8.87
N ILE A 271 -8.71 -8.21 -9.93
CA ILE A 271 -9.22 -7.37 -11.01
C ILE A 271 -9.53 -8.25 -12.24
N ALA A 272 -8.53 -8.90 -12.82
CA ALA A 272 -8.69 -9.69 -14.04
C ALA A 272 -9.30 -11.08 -13.80
N PHE A 273 -8.80 -11.88 -12.84
CA PHE A 273 -9.38 -13.22 -12.57
C PHE A 273 -10.60 -13.23 -11.63
N CYS A 274 -11.11 -12.05 -11.25
CA CYS A 274 -12.47 -11.90 -10.72
C CYS A 274 -13.50 -11.54 -11.81
N ASP A 275 -13.07 -11.24 -13.04
CA ASP A 275 -13.96 -10.95 -14.15
C ASP A 275 -14.65 -12.22 -14.69
N PRO A 276 -15.99 -12.26 -14.81
CA PRO A 276 -16.70 -13.46 -15.27
C PRO A 276 -16.32 -13.95 -16.67
N GLU A 277 -16.00 -13.05 -17.62
CA GLU A 277 -15.65 -13.43 -18.98
C GLU A 277 -14.24 -14.03 -19.04
N VAL A 278 -13.29 -13.43 -18.31
CA VAL A 278 -11.95 -14.00 -18.13
C VAL A 278 -12.05 -15.39 -17.46
N ILE A 279 -12.79 -15.52 -16.36
CA ILE A 279 -13.00 -16.81 -15.67
C ILE A 279 -13.60 -17.86 -16.61
N ALA A 280 -14.63 -17.50 -17.40
CA ALA A 280 -15.30 -18.40 -18.32
C ALA A 280 -14.34 -18.92 -19.42
N VAL A 281 -13.55 -18.03 -20.03
CA VAL A 281 -12.54 -18.39 -21.03
C VAL A 281 -11.46 -19.28 -20.44
N VAL A 282 -10.93 -18.94 -19.25
CA VAL A 282 -9.89 -19.72 -18.58
C VAL A 282 -10.38 -21.13 -18.25
N ARG A 283 -11.56 -21.27 -17.62
CA ARG A 283 -12.12 -22.59 -17.26
C ARG A 283 -12.45 -23.45 -18.49
N ARG A 284 -12.93 -22.83 -19.58
CA ARG A 284 -13.34 -23.58 -20.78
C ARG A 284 -12.14 -23.98 -21.64
N GLU A 285 -11.20 -23.09 -21.91
CA GLU A 285 -10.17 -23.29 -22.94
C GLU A 285 -8.79 -23.69 -22.44
N PHE A 286 -8.47 -23.51 -21.15
CA PHE A 286 -7.12 -23.69 -20.63
C PHE A 286 -7.03 -24.72 -19.48
N VAL A 287 -5.82 -25.17 -19.20
CA VAL A 287 -5.44 -25.80 -17.92
C VAL A 287 -4.70 -24.76 -17.06
N PRO A 288 -5.26 -24.30 -15.92
CA PRO A 288 -4.64 -23.24 -15.13
C PRO A 288 -3.52 -23.75 -14.20
N LEU A 289 -2.28 -23.31 -14.45
CA LEU A 289 -1.09 -23.61 -13.67
C LEU A 289 -0.60 -22.35 -12.94
N ARG A 290 -0.06 -22.50 -11.72
CA ARG A 290 0.53 -21.39 -10.94
C ARG A 290 1.94 -21.75 -10.52
N LEU A 291 2.93 -20.98 -10.97
CA LEU A 291 4.35 -21.18 -10.69
C LEU A 291 4.96 -19.98 -9.98
N ALA A 292 5.90 -20.25 -9.08
CA ALA A 292 6.70 -19.24 -8.40
C ALA A 292 8.18 -19.44 -8.69
N TYR A 293 8.92 -18.34 -8.80
CA TYR A 293 10.38 -18.37 -8.76
C TYR A 293 10.91 -17.17 -7.96
N ALA A 294 12.09 -17.32 -7.34
CA ALA A 294 12.72 -16.26 -6.58
C ALA A 294 13.13 -15.10 -7.52
N PRO A 295 12.64 -13.86 -7.34
CA PRO A 295 12.84 -12.77 -8.32
C PRO A 295 14.30 -12.46 -8.68
N THR A 296 15.23 -12.76 -7.76
CA THR A 296 16.69 -12.74 -7.97
C THR A 296 17.15 -13.55 -9.18
N ALA A 297 16.42 -14.59 -9.59
CA ALA A 297 16.76 -15.37 -10.78
C ALA A 297 16.67 -14.53 -12.06
N TYR A 298 15.64 -13.69 -12.18
CA TYR A 298 15.49 -12.74 -13.28
C TYR A 298 16.44 -11.55 -13.09
N THR A 299 16.37 -10.88 -11.93
CA THR A 299 17.06 -9.60 -11.75
C THR A 299 18.58 -9.75 -11.76
N ALA A 300 19.14 -10.81 -11.17
CA ALA A 300 20.57 -11.14 -11.19
C ALA A 300 21.00 -12.15 -12.28
N GLY A 301 20.07 -12.65 -13.09
CA GLY A 301 20.37 -13.59 -14.18
C GLY A 301 20.87 -14.96 -13.73
N ARG A 302 20.38 -15.49 -12.60
CA ARG A 302 20.84 -16.76 -11.99
C ARG A 302 19.68 -17.69 -11.62
N ALA A 303 19.30 -18.58 -12.54
CA ALA A 303 18.27 -19.59 -12.32
C ALA A 303 18.61 -20.57 -11.19
N ALA A 304 17.57 -21.11 -10.55
CA ALA A 304 17.65 -22.36 -9.79
C ALA A 304 17.97 -23.55 -10.72
N ARG A 305 18.41 -24.67 -10.15
CA ARG A 305 18.63 -25.93 -10.89
C ARG A 305 17.85 -27.06 -10.20
N PRO A 306 16.84 -27.68 -10.85
CA PRO A 306 16.25 -27.29 -12.15
C PRO A 306 15.56 -25.91 -12.11
N ASP A 307 15.44 -25.25 -13.26
CA ASP A 307 14.69 -23.99 -13.38
C ASP A 307 13.18 -24.30 -13.44
N PRO A 308 12.35 -23.72 -12.55
CA PRO A 308 10.93 -24.04 -12.43
C PRO A 308 10.11 -23.68 -13.67
N LEU A 309 10.60 -22.82 -14.57
CA LEU A 309 9.88 -22.41 -15.78
C LEU A 309 10.24 -23.24 -17.02
N THR A 310 11.26 -24.11 -16.94
CA THR A 310 11.62 -25.02 -18.04
C THR A 310 10.42 -25.80 -18.60
N PRO A 311 9.51 -26.37 -17.77
CA PRO A 311 8.38 -27.17 -18.28
C PRO A 311 7.35 -26.38 -19.10
N ILE A 312 7.32 -25.04 -18.98
CA ILE A 312 6.42 -24.16 -19.74
C ILE A 312 7.13 -23.50 -20.94
N GLY A 313 8.35 -23.93 -21.28
CA GLY A 313 9.05 -23.47 -22.48
C GLY A 313 9.84 -22.16 -22.32
N THR A 314 10.11 -21.73 -21.09
CA THR A 314 10.90 -20.51 -20.81
C THR A 314 11.86 -20.71 -19.63
N ARG A 315 12.51 -19.64 -19.17
CA ARG A 315 13.45 -19.66 -18.04
C ARG A 315 13.21 -18.49 -17.09
N SER A 316 13.48 -18.72 -15.80
CA SER A 316 13.42 -17.70 -14.75
C SER A 316 14.40 -16.54 -14.98
N THR A 317 15.42 -16.71 -15.83
CA THR A 317 16.36 -15.63 -16.23
C THR A 317 15.88 -14.77 -17.41
N SER A 318 14.86 -15.21 -18.15
CA SER A 318 14.34 -14.51 -19.33
C SER A 318 12.94 -13.95 -19.15
N LEU A 319 12.10 -14.59 -18.33
CA LEU A 319 10.71 -14.17 -18.09
C LEU A 319 10.61 -13.31 -16.82
N LYS A 320 10.06 -12.10 -16.92
CA LYS A 320 9.89 -11.19 -15.79
C LYS A 320 8.55 -11.39 -15.08
N ALA A 321 8.57 -11.90 -13.84
CA ALA A 321 7.38 -11.92 -12.99
C ALA A 321 7.00 -10.49 -12.52
N LEU A 322 5.71 -10.17 -12.35
CA LEU A 322 4.52 -10.97 -12.63
C LEU A 322 4.27 -11.12 -14.15
N ALA A 323 3.96 -12.33 -14.59
CA ALA A 323 3.65 -12.65 -15.98
C ALA A 323 2.54 -13.68 -16.14
N LEU A 324 1.85 -13.62 -17.28
CA LEU A 324 1.01 -14.71 -17.80
C LEU A 324 1.71 -15.37 -18.98
N CYS A 325 1.77 -16.70 -18.98
CA CYS A 325 2.33 -17.48 -20.09
C CYS A 325 1.29 -18.48 -20.60
N VAL A 326 1.25 -18.71 -21.92
CA VAL A 326 0.48 -19.81 -22.50
C VAL A 326 1.44 -20.77 -23.19
N SER A 327 1.32 -22.06 -22.86
CA SER A 327 2.14 -23.12 -23.44
C SER A 327 1.28 -24.21 -24.07
N THR A 328 1.79 -24.88 -25.09
CA THR A 328 1.17 -26.07 -25.71
C THR A 328 1.12 -27.25 -24.73
N PRO A 329 0.33 -28.31 -24.98
CA PRO A 329 0.40 -29.55 -24.20
C PRO A 329 1.78 -30.22 -24.17
N SER A 330 2.65 -29.96 -25.15
CA SER A 330 4.04 -30.44 -25.19
C SER A 330 5.03 -29.57 -24.40
N GLY A 331 4.60 -28.44 -23.84
CA GLY A 331 5.45 -27.53 -23.06
C GLY A 331 6.13 -26.41 -23.85
N GLU A 332 5.79 -26.23 -25.13
CA GLU A 332 6.31 -25.11 -25.95
C GLU A 332 5.62 -23.80 -25.59
N LEU A 333 6.37 -22.71 -25.41
CA LEU A 333 5.81 -21.39 -25.11
C LEU A 333 5.14 -20.77 -26.35
N VAL A 334 3.82 -20.59 -26.30
CA VAL A 334 3.06 -19.89 -27.34
C VAL A 334 3.23 -18.37 -27.18
N SER A 335 2.99 -17.84 -25.98
CA SER A 335 2.93 -16.39 -25.72
C SER A 335 3.22 -16.06 -24.25
N SER A 336 3.74 -14.86 -24.02
CA SER A 336 3.87 -14.26 -22.69
C SER A 336 3.29 -12.84 -22.67
N LEU A 337 2.74 -12.46 -21.52
CA LEU A 337 2.38 -11.10 -21.14
C LEU A 337 3.20 -10.75 -19.89
N GLU A 338 4.13 -9.81 -20.02
CA GLU A 338 5.14 -9.46 -19.01
C GLU A 338 5.11 -7.96 -18.69
N ASN A 339 5.88 -7.52 -17.69
CA ASN A 339 5.86 -6.13 -17.20
C ASN A 339 4.43 -5.64 -16.91
N ILE A 340 3.59 -6.45 -16.25
CA ILE A 340 2.19 -6.09 -15.98
C ILE A 340 2.11 -4.96 -14.95
N GLY A 341 1.65 -3.79 -15.39
CA GLY A 341 1.34 -2.60 -14.57
C GLY A 341 -0.14 -2.23 -14.55
N THR A 342 -0.93 -2.72 -15.49
CA THR A 342 -2.39 -2.52 -15.58
C THR A 342 -3.10 -3.87 -15.64
N PHE A 343 -4.08 -4.09 -14.76
CA PHE A 343 -4.75 -5.38 -14.59
C PHE A 343 -6.12 -5.44 -15.31
N ASP A 344 -6.28 -4.68 -16.41
CA ASP A 344 -7.54 -4.56 -17.14
C ASP A 344 -8.01 -5.95 -17.66
N PRO A 345 -9.22 -6.41 -17.28
CA PRO A 345 -9.75 -7.70 -17.73
C PRO A 345 -9.83 -7.83 -19.25
N ARG A 346 -10.08 -6.73 -19.96
CA ARG A 346 -10.20 -6.69 -21.43
C ARG A 346 -8.85 -6.95 -22.10
N LEU A 347 -7.75 -6.45 -21.52
CA LEU A 347 -6.39 -6.72 -21.99
C LEU A 347 -6.02 -8.19 -21.77
N VAL A 348 -6.31 -8.73 -20.58
CA VAL A 348 -6.10 -10.14 -20.28
C VAL A 348 -6.92 -11.03 -21.22
N LEU A 349 -8.19 -10.67 -21.48
CA LEU A 349 -9.06 -11.38 -22.41
C LEU A 349 -8.54 -11.32 -23.86
N ALA A 350 -8.04 -10.17 -24.32
CA ALA A 350 -7.40 -10.04 -25.63
C ALA A 350 -6.15 -10.92 -25.77
N PHE A 351 -5.27 -10.91 -24.76
CA PHE A 351 -4.11 -11.81 -24.68
C PHE A 351 -4.51 -13.29 -24.73
N LEU A 352 -5.54 -13.72 -23.98
CA LEU A 352 -6.02 -15.10 -24.00
C LEU A 352 -6.57 -15.49 -25.38
N ARG A 353 -7.36 -14.62 -26.03
CA ARG A 353 -7.89 -14.84 -27.39
C ARG A 353 -6.77 -14.99 -28.43
N HIS A 354 -5.77 -14.12 -28.39
CA HIS A 354 -4.60 -14.19 -29.27
C HIS A 354 -3.79 -15.47 -29.05
N SER A 355 -3.59 -15.84 -27.79
CA SER A 355 -2.86 -17.05 -27.41
C SER A 355 -3.56 -18.33 -27.89
N LEU A 356 -4.90 -18.39 -27.84
CA LEU A 356 -5.67 -19.51 -28.40
C LEU A 356 -5.52 -19.64 -29.91
N ARG A 357 -5.63 -18.53 -30.67
CA ARG A 357 -5.41 -18.56 -32.12
C ARG A 357 -3.99 -19.01 -32.48
N ARG A 358 -2.98 -18.53 -31.75
CA ARG A 358 -1.58 -18.97 -31.95
C ARG A 358 -1.34 -20.42 -31.53
N ALA A 359 -2.15 -20.97 -30.62
CA ALA A 359 -2.19 -22.39 -30.30
C ALA A 359 -3.07 -23.23 -31.27
N GLY A 360 -3.49 -22.66 -32.41
CA GLY A 360 -4.30 -23.35 -33.43
C GLY A 360 -5.74 -23.62 -33.02
N ARG A 361 -6.27 -22.98 -31.98
CA ARG A 361 -7.63 -23.21 -31.45
C ARG A 361 -8.61 -22.11 -31.86
N ALA A 362 -9.80 -22.51 -32.31
CA ALA A 362 -10.89 -21.61 -32.61
C ALA A 362 -11.45 -20.94 -31.33
N VAL A 363 -11.59 -19.61 -31.36
CA VAL A 363 -12.09 -18.82 -30.23
C VAL A 363 -13.62 -18.80 -30.27
N LYS A 364 -14.29 -19.71 -29.56
CA LYS A 364 -15.76 -19.75 -29.43
C LYS A 364 -16.24 -19.01 -28.18
N ILE A 365 -16.14 -17.69 -28.13
CA ILE A 365 -16.72 -16.88 -27.04
C ILE A 365 -18.09 -16.37 -27.50
N PRO A 366 -19.18 -16.61 -26.76
CA PRO A 366 -20.48 -16.03 -27.09
C PRO A 366 -20.39 -14.50 -27.12
N GLU A 367 -20.97 -13.87 -28.14
CA GLU A 367 -21.23 -12.43 -28.08
C GLU A 367 -22.26 -12.16 -26.98
N ARG A 368 -22.03 -11.09 -26.21
CA ARG A 368 -22.88 -10.70 -25.10
C ARG A 368 -23.84 -9.61 -25.60
N SER A 369 -25.14 -9.90 -25.58
CA SER A 369 -26.16 -8.91 -25.92
C SER A 369 -26.05 -7.70 -24.97
N PRO A 370 -26.14 -6.45 -25.47
CA PRO A 370 -26.13 -5.27 -24.61
C PRO A 370 -27.30 -5.28 -23.61
N GLU A 371 -27.00 -5.11 -22.32
CA GLU A 371 -27.98 -5.03 -21.25
C GLU A 371 -28.06 -3.60 -20.68
N ARG A 372 -29.13 -3.29 -19.93
CA ARG A 372 -29.33 -1.97 -19.30
C ARG A 372 -28.16 -1.55 -18.40
N ILE A 373 -27.48 -2.51 -17.77
CA ILE A 373 -26.28 -2.27 -16.97
C ILE A 373 -25.12 -1.70 -17.80
N ASP A 374 -24.95 -2.07 -19.07
CA ASP A 374 -23.85 -1.58 -19.91
C ASP A 374 -23.98 -0.08 -20.19
N GLN A 375 -25.21 0.45 -20.24
CA GLN A 375 -25.48 1.89 -20.27
C GLN A 375 -25.03 2.57 -18.96
N GLY A 376 -25.20 1.91 -17.81
CA GLY A 376 -24.71 2.35 -16.51
C GLY A 376 -23.19 2.36 -16.43
N LEU A 377 -22.52 1.35 -16.99
CA LEU A 377 -21.06 1.28 -17.08
C LEU A 377 -20.50 2.35 -18.03
N ALA A 378 -21.14 2.59 -19.18
CA ALA A 378 -20.76 3.68 -20.08
C ALA A 378 -20.91 5.07 -19.42
N ALA A 379 -22.00 5.29 -18.67
CA ALA A 379 -22.20 6.49 -17.87
C ALA A 379 -21.14 6.63 -16.75
N MET A 380 -20.74 5.52 -16.11
CA MET A 380 -19.68 5.52 -15.09
C MET A 380 -18.32 5.90 -15.71
N HIS A 381 -17.96 5.28 -16.84
CA HIS A 381 -16.68 5.51 -17.51
C HIS A 381 -16.54 6.92 -18.09
N SER A 382 -17.63 7.52 -18.59
CA SER A 382 -17.69 8.94 -18.98
C SER A 382 -17.71 9.91 -17.79
N GLY A 383 -17.85 9.41 -16.55
CA GLY A 383 -17.89 10.22 -15.34
C GLY A 383 -19.26 10.81 -14.99
N ALA A 384 -20.32 10.44 -15.72
CA ALA A 384 -21.72 10.77 -15.44
C ALA A 384 -22.27 9.92 -14.27
N PHE A 385 -21.64 10.06 -13.10
CA PHE A 385 -21.85 9.19 -11.94
C PHE A 385 -23.29 9.17 -11.41
N ASP A 386 -24.06 10.26 -11.48
CA ASP A 386 -25.48 10.23 -11.09
C ASP A 386 -26.35 9.42 -12.06
N THR A 387 -26.07 9.51 -13.36
CA THR A 387 -26.74 8.68 -14.38
C THR A 387 -26.38 7.22 -14.19
N ALA A 388 -25.08 6.92 -13.99
CA ALA A 388 -24.60 5.58 -13.68
C ALA A 388 -25.28 5.01 -12.43
N ARG A 389 -25.29 5.75 -11.32
CA ARG A 389 -25.93 5.36 -10.06
C ARG A 389 -27.40 5.04 -10.26
N LYS A 390 -28.17 5.93 -10.92
CA LYS A 390 -29.61 5.69 -11.19
C LYS A 390 -29.85 4.42 -12.02
N ILE A 391 -29.02 4.15 -13.03
CA ILE A 391 -29.15 2.95 -13.87
C ILE A 391 -28.77 1.68 -13.08
N LEU A 392 -27.65 1.71 -12.36
CA LEU A 392 -27.15 0.56 -11.60
C LEU A 392 -28.08 0.19 -10.42
N ASP A 393 -28.60 1.18 -9.70
CA ASP A 393 -29.62 1.03 -8.65
C ASP A 393 -30.92 0.40 -9.22
N ALA A 394 -31.36 0.87 -10.39
CA ALA A 394 -32.52 0.31 -11.10
C ALA A 394 -32.30 -1.07 -11.74
N VAL A 395 -31.05 -1.57 -11.82
CA VAL A 395 -30.75 -2.97 -12.18
C VAL A 395 -30.63 -3.85 -10.94
N ALA A 396 -30.01 -3.34 -9.87
CA ALA A 396 -29.85 -4.02 -8.60
C ALA A 396 -31.17 -4.19 -7.81
N GLY A 397 -32.15 -3.30 -8.04
CA GLY A 397 -33.45 -3.31 -7.39
C GLY A 397 -34.53 -4.17 -8.08
N GLN A 398 -34.20 -4.92 -9.14
CA GLN A 398 -35.19 -5.70 -9.88
C GLN A 398 -35.61 -6.98 -9.13
N SER A 399 -36.91 -7.28 -9.20
CA SER A 399 -37.52 -8.52 -8.70
C SER A 399 -38.30 -9.20 -9.82
N PRO A 400 -37.92 -10.42 -10.28
CA PRO A 400 -36.76 -11.18 -9.83
C PRO A 400 -35.41 -10.51 -10.20
N PRO A 401 -34.30 -10.81 -9.48
CA PRO A 401 -32.99 -10.25 -9.78
C PRO A 401 -32.49 -10.62 -11.18
N THR A 402 -31.79 -9.69 -11.84
CA THR A 402 -31.13 -9.96 -13.13
C THR A 402 -29.92 -10.88 -12.95
N THR A 403 -29.50 -11.54 -14.04
CA THR A 403 -28.25 -12.32 -14.09
C THR A 403 -26.99 -11.50 -13.77
N ARG A 404 -27.07 -10.16 -13.88
CA ARG A 404 -26.01 -9.20 -13.59
C ARG A 404 -26.25 -8.38 -12.31
N ASP A 405 -27.20 -8.75 -11.43
CA ASP A 405 -27.44 -8.06 -10.16
C ASP A 405 -26.16 -7.90 -9.32
N ALA A 406 -25.36 -8.97 -9.21
CA ALA A 406 -24.10 -8.95 -8.48
C ALA A 406 -23.06 -7.96 -9.07
N GLU A 407 -23.05 -7.80 -10.39
CA GLU A 407 -22.21 -6.85 -11.11
C GLU A 407 -22.72 -5.41 -10.94
N ALA A 408 -24.03 -5.21 -11.07
CA ALA A 408 -24.69 -3.91 -10.87
C ALA A 408 -24.42 -3.37 -9.46
N ARG A 409 -24.57 -4.21 -8.43
CA ARG A 409 -24.27 -3.86 -7.03
C ARG A 409 -22.80 -3.54 -6.78
N TYR A 410 -21.89 -4.24 -7.44
CA TYR A 410 -20.45 -3.95 -7.31
C TYR A 410 -20.16 -2.52 -7.78
N TRP A 411 -20.57 -2.21 -9.02
CA TRP A 411 -20.32 -0.90 -9.60
C TRP A 411 -21.14 0.22 -8.93
N LEU A 412 -22.38 -0.06 -8.49
CA LEU A 412 -23.19 0.87 -7.71
C LEU A 412 -22.45 1.31 -6.44
N GLY A 413 -21.97 0.36 -5.64
CA GLY A 413 -21.25 0.68 -4.40
C GLY A 413 -19.94 1.45 -4.65
N CYS A 414 -19.26 1.16 -5.76
CA CYS A 414 -18.08 1.91 -6.17
C CYS A 414 -18.40 3.36 -6.59
N VAL A 415 -19.46 3.56 -7.39
CA VAL A 415 -19.94 4.88 -7.82
C VAL A 415 -20.43 5.70 -6.62
N GLU A 416 -21.13 5.07 -5.66
CA GLU A 416 -21.57 5.71 -4.42
C GLU A 416 -20.38 6.19 -3.57
N ILE A 417 -19.33 5.38 -3.42
CA ILE A 417 -18.08 5.79 -2.74
C ILE A 417 -17.43 6.98 -3.46
N ALA A 418 -17.29 6.91 -4.80
CA ALA A 418 -16.69 7.99 -5.59
C ALA A 418 -17.52 9.29 -5.58
N ALA A 419 -18.84 9.19 -5.42
CA ALA A 419 -19.75 10.32 -5.26
C ALA A 419 -19.81 10.87 -3.81
N GLY A 420 -18.90 10.45 -2.93
CA GLY A 420 -18.82 10.90 -1.52
C GLY A 420 -19.83 10.20 -0.59
N GLN A 421 -20.63 9.27 -1.08
CA GLN A 421 -21.62 8.51 -0.29
C GLN A 421 -21.00 7.24 0.31
N GLY A 422 -19.81 7.38 0.91
CA GLY A 422 -18.96 6.26 1.34
C GLY A 422 -19.67 5.22 2.22
N THR A 423 -20.51 5.66 3.16
CA THR A 423 -21.32 4.78 4.03
C THR A 423 -22.33 3.94 3.23
N ARG A 424 -23.01 4.56 2.25
CA ARG A 424 -23.99 3.88 1.39
C ARG A 424 -23.29 2.86 0.50
N GLY A 425 -22.24 3.27 -0.22
CA GLY A 425 -21.51 2.36 -1.10
C GLY A 425 -20.80 1.21 -0.36
N THR A 426 -20.33 1.46 0.87
CA THR A 426 -19.81 0.39 1.75
C THR A 426 -20.91 -0.61 2.12
N ALA A 427 -22.12 -0.14 2.44
CA ALA A 427 -23.27 -1.00 2.71
C ALA A 427 -23.69 -1.81 1.47
N THR A 428 -23.74 -1.19 0.28
CA THR A 428 -24.02 -1.85 -1.00
C THR A 428 -23.02 -2.98 -1.30
N LEU A 429 -21.72 -2.76 -1.06
CA LEU A 429 -20.68 -3.78 -1.24
C LEU A 429 -20.73 -4.89 -0.18
N MET A 430 -21.11 -4.58 1.06
CA MET A 430 -21.36 -5.58 2.12
C MET A 430 -22.59 -6.44 1.80
N GLU A 431 -23.68 -5.83 1.33
CA GLU A 431 -24.89 -6.52 0.91
C GLU A 431 -24.63 -7.45 -0.28
N LEU A 432 -23.85 -7.01 -1.27
CA LEU A 432 -23.33 -7.86 -2.34
C LEU A 432 -22.53 -9.05 -1.79
N HIS A 433 -21.65 -8.81 -0.81
CA HIS A 433 -20.85 -9.87 -0.21
C HIS A 433 -21.75 -10.94 0.46
N GLU A 434 -22.77 -10.52 1.20
CA GLU A 434 -23.67 -11.41 1.93
C GLU A 434 -24.71 -12.13 1.04
N ARG A 435 -25.30 -11.44 0.04
CA ARG A 435 -26.31 -12.04 -0.84
C ARG A 435 -25.71 -13.00 -1.87
N HIS A 436 -24.50 -12.73 -2.34
CA HIS A 436 -23.89 -13.44 -3.49
C HIS A 436 -22.60 -14.17 -3.12
N LYS A 437 -22.52 -14.82 -1.96
CA LYS A 437 -21.28 -15.39 -1.38
C LYS A 437 -20.41 -16.24 -2.32
N THR A 438 -21.01 -16.90 -3.31
CA THR A 438 -20.34 -17.74 -4.33
C THR A 438 -19.91 -16.99 -5.60
N SER A 439 -20.37 -15.75 -5.80
CA SER A 439 -20.09 -14.94 -6.98
C SER A 439 -18.67 -14.35 -6.95
N PRO A 440 -17.94 -14.31 -8.10
CA PRO A 440 -16.69 -13.57 -8.21
C PRO A 440 -16.81 -12.09 -7.79
N TRP A 441 -17.97 -11.47 -8.04
CA TRP A 441 -18.26 -10.09 -7.63
C TRP A 441 -18.29 -9.91 -6.10
N ALA A 442 -18.75 -10.92 -5.34
CA ALA A 442 -18.72 -10.90 -3.88
C ALA A 442 -17.32 -11.13 -3.30
N VAL A 443 -16.41 -11.78 -4.04
CA VAL A 443 -14.98 -11.82 -3.70
C VAL A 443 -14.35 -10.45 -3.99
N LYS A 444 -14.64 -9.87 -5.16
CA LYS A 444 -14.14 -8.56 -5.58
C LYS A 444 -14.60 -7.42 -4.67
N ALA A 445 -15.85 -7.46 -4.20
CA ALA A 445 -16.39 -6.54 -3.20
C ALA A 445 -15.63 -6.64 -1.88
N ALA A 446 -15.48 -7.86 -1.34
CA ALA A 446 -14.73 -8.11 -0.12
C ALA A 446 -13.28 -7.61 -0.20
N VAL A 447 -12.64 -7.76 -1.36
CA VAL A 447 -11.28 -7.26 -1.62
C VAL A 447 -11.22 -5.73 -1.71
N ARG A 448 -12.17 -5.05 -2.38
CA ARG A 448 -12.21 -3.58 -2.40
C ARG A 448 -12.46 -3.00 -1.00
N LEU A 449 -13.27 -3.66 -0.19
CA LEU A 449 -13.57 -3.27 1.19
C LEU A 449 -12.37 -3.46 2.13
N ALA A 450 -11.58 -4.52 1.95
CA ALA A 450 -10.40 -4.81 2.77
C ALA A 450 -9.18 -3.98 2.35
N TRP A 451 -8.95 -3.84 1.05
CA TRP A 451 -7.77 -3.21 0.46
C TRP A 451 -8.15 -2.06 -0.51
N PRO A 452 -8.92 -1.03 -0.08
CA PRO A 452 -9.39 0.02 -0.99
C PRO A 452 -8.23 0.78 -1.65
N ASP A 453 -7.18 1.14 -0.89
CA ASP A 453 -5.98 1.81 -1.43
C ASP A 453 -5.26 1.01 -2.54
N ARG A 454 -5.35 -0.33 -2.50
CA ARG A 454 -4.80 -1.24 -3.53
C ARG A 454 -5.66 -1.25 -4.79
N ILE A 455 -6.98 -1.37 -4.62
CA ILE A 455 -7.92 -1.58 -5.73
C ILE A 455 -8.31 -0.26 -6.41
N GLU A 456 -8.53 0.82 -5.67
CA GLU A 456 -8.92 2.13 -6.21
C GLU A 456 -7.93 2.68 -7.23
N ALA A 457 -6.62 2.51 -6.99
CA ALA A 457 -5.57 2.96 -7.89
C ALA A 457 -5.43 2.13 -9.18
N ALA A 458 -5.91 0.88 -9.16
CA ALA A 458 -5.73 -0.09 -10.24
C ALA A 458 -7.03 -0.36 -11.03
N GLU A 459 -8.18 0.01 -10.46
CA GLU A 459 -9.49 -0.02 -11.11
C GLU A 459 -10.21 1.34 -10.92
N PRO A 460 -9.77 2.38 -11.66
CA PRO A 460 -10.44 3.67 -11.67
C PRO A 460 -11.79 3.57 -12.41
N LEU A 461 -12.81 4.27 -11.90
CA LEU A 461 -14.16 4.20 -12.47
C LEU A 461 -14.29 4.92 -13.81
N ARG A 462 -13.48 5.97 -14.01
CA ARG A 462 -13.37 6.71 -15.27
C ARG A 462 -12.23 6.14 -16.09
N GLN A 463 -12.52 5.19 -16.98
CA GLN A 463 -11.57 4.72 -17.99
C GLN A 463 -12.29 4.01 -19.14
N LEU A 464 -11.99 4.44 -20.36
CA LEU A 464 -12.11 3.62 -21.57
C LEU A 464 -10.67 3.33 -22.03
N PRO A 465 -10.32 2.09 -22.40
CA PRO A 465 -8.96 1.78 -22.82
C PRO A 465 -8.76 2.27 -24.26
N PRO A 466 -7.60 2.86 -24.60
CA PRO A 466 -7.19 2.98 -25.99
C PRO A 466 -7.05 1.57 -26.63
N PRO A 467 -6.98 1.46 -27.98
CA PRO A 467 -7.04 0.17 -28.66
C PRO A 467 -6.05 -0.84 -28.10
N LEU A 468 -6.59 -1.96 -27.60
CA LEU A 468 -5.83 -3.07 -27.06
C LEU A 468 -5.12 -3.80 -28.22
N PRO A 469 -3.78 -3.76 -28.32
CA PRO A 469 -3.10 -4.54 -29.33
C PRO A 469 -3.27 -6.01 -29.00
N GLU A 470 -3.94 -6.76 -29.87
CA GLU A 470 -4.33 -8.14 -29.58
C GLU A 470 -3.10 -9.05 -29.31
N ALA A 471 -1.95 -8.71 -29.91
CA ALA A 471 -0.66 -9.36 -29.73
C ALA A 471 0.21 -8.74 -28.60
N ALA A 472 -0.39 -8.06 -27.62
CA ALA A 472 0.33 -7.44 -26.50
C ALA A 472 1.22 -8.43 -25.74
N ARG A 473 2.53 -8.13 -25.69
CA ARG A 473 3.51 -8.83 -24.84
C ARG A 473 3.78 -8.13 -23.51
N SER A 474 3.29 -6.90 -23.35
CA SER A 474 3.31 -6.17 -22.09
C SER A 474 2.13 -5.23 -21.98
N THR A 475 1.89 -4.71 -20.77
CA THR A 475 0.98 -3.57 -20.57
C THR A 475 1.64 -2.23 -20.86
N GLU A 476 2.96 -2.19 -21.06
CA GLU A 476 3.67 -0.99 -21.51
C GLU A 476 3.41 -0.74 -23.00
N LEU A 477 3.09 0.51 -23.36
CA LEU A 477 2.85 0.98 -24.72
C LEU A 477 3.80 2.13 -25.04
N ALA A 478 4.49 2.06 -26.18
CA ALA A 478 5.32 3.16 -26.67
C ALA A 478 4.45 4.32 -27.17
N LEU A 479 4.40 5.41 -26.41
CA LEU A 479 3.68 6.62 -26.77
C LEU A 479 4.50 7.51 -27.72
N ARG A 480 3.82 8.17 -28.67
CA ARG A 480 4.48 8.93 -29.74
C ARG A 480 4.93 10.35 -29.33
N SER A 481 4.33 10.93 -28.29
CA SER A 481 4.60 12.31 -27.86
C SER A 481 4.22 12.55 -26.40
N ILE A 482 4.71 13.66 -25.83
CA ILE A 482 4.33 14.10 -24.48
C ILE A 482 2.83 14.43 -24.42
N ASP A 483 2.23 14.99 -25.47
CA ASP A 483 0.80 15.29 -25.47
C ASP A 483 -0.07 14.02 -25.45
N ALA A 484 0.35 12.96 -26.16
CA ALA A 484 -0.30 11.65 -26.12
C ALA A 484 -0.21 10.99 -24.73
N ALA A 485 0.83 11.32 -23.96
CA ALA A 485 1.01 10.92 -22.56
C ALA A 485 0.19 11.76 -21.58
N ARG A 486 0.25 13.10 -21.70
CA ARG A 486 -0.22 14.04 -20.70
C ARG A 486 -1.73 13.95 -20.46
N GLY A 487 -2.52 13.84 -21.52
CA GLY A 487 -3.99 13.78 -21.41
C GLY A 487 -4.48 12.62 -20.53
N PRO A 488 -4.23 11.36 -20.93
CA PRO A 488 -4.59 10.17 -20.16
C PRO A 488 -4.03 10.16 -18.72
N ALA A 489 -2.77 10.56 -18.54
CA ALA A 489 -2.13 10.62 -17.23
C ALA A 489 -2.80 11.60 -16.26
N LEU A 490 -3.19 12.79 -16.75
CA LEU A 490 -3.96 13.75 -15.96
C LEU A 490 -5.37 13.26 -15.68
N ASP A 491 -6.05 12.66 -16.66
CA ASP A 491 -7.39 12.11 -16.44
C ASP A 491 -7.38 10.95 -15.43
N PHE A 492 -6.33 10.12 -15.41
CA PHE A 492 -6.10 9.13 -14.35
C PHE A 492 -5.92 9.80 -12.98
N LEU A 493 -5.02 10.79 -12.84
CA LEU A 493 -4.81 11.45 -11.55
C LEU A 493 -6.09 12.15 -11.04
N LEU A 494 -6.87 12.75 -11.94
CA LEU A 494 -8.17 13.35 -11.61
C LEU A 494 -9.22 12.29 -11.21
N ALA A 495 -9.19 11.10 -11.80
CA ALA A 495 -10.11 10.01 -11.48
C ALA A 495 -9.73 9.26 -10.20
N ALA A 496 -8.45 9.20 -9.85
CA ALA A 496 -7.91 8.51 -8.68
C ALA A 496 -7.90 9.36 -7.40
N GLN A 497 -8.19 10.67 -7.49
CA GLN A 497 -8.25 11.53 -6.31
C GLN A 497 -9.49 11.20 -5.45
N ARG A 498 -9.28 11.06 -4.14
CA ARG A 498 -10.34 10.85 -3.15
C ARG A 498 -11.08 12.16 -2.84
N ALA A 499 -12.29 12.02 -2.32
CA ALA A 499 -13.13 13.16 -1.91
C ALA A 499 -12.45 14.06 -0.87
N ASP A 500 -11.56 13.52 -0.03
CA ASP A 500 -10.80 14.27 0.97
C ASP A 500 -9.65 15.12 0.38
N GLY A 501 -9.31 14.93 -0.90
CA GLY A 501 -8.22 15.58 -1.62
C GLY A 501 -6.93 14.74 -1.77
N SER A 502 -6.84 13.58 -1.14
CA SER A 502 -5.67 12.70 -1.20
C SER A 502 -5.68 11.73 -2.39
N TRP A 503 -4.55 11.05 -2.61
CA TRP A 503 -4.46 9.89 -3.49
C TRP A 503 -4.24 8.59 -2.70
N PRO A 504 -4.74 7.44 -3.20
CA PRO A 504 -4.53 6.13 -2.59
C PRO A 504 -3.05 5.74 -2.57
N SER A 505 -2.64 5.04 -1.50
CA SER A 505 -1.30 4.45 -1.35
C SER A 505 -1.37 3.30 -0.33
N GLU A 506 -0.94 2.09 -0.71
CA GLU A 506 -0.78 0.99 0.24
C GLU A 506 0.31 1.28 1.27
N ALA A 507 1.42 1.88 0.82
CA ALA A 507 2.45 2.41 1.69
C ALA A 507 1.95 3.70 2.36
N GLY A 508 1.13 3.55 3.42
CA GLY A 508 0.45 4.67 4.09
C GLY A 508 1.41 5.78 4.57
N MET A 509 2.62 5.41 4.99
CA MET A 509 3.68 6.36 5.38
C MET A 509 4.15 7.29 4.25
N TYR A 510 3.89 6.96 2.98
CA TYR A 510 4.22 7.78 1.81
C TYR A 510 3.01 8.53 1.23
N ARG A 511 1.79 8.36 1.78
CA ARG A 511 0.57 9.01 1.25
C ARG A 511 0.71 10.53 1.14
N ALA A 512 1.40 11.17 2.10
CA ALA A 512 1.69 12.60 2.06
C ALA A 512 2.63 13.00 0.91
N ALA A 513 3.71 12.24 0.68
CA ALA A 513 4.59 12.46 -0.48
C ALA A 513 3.85 12.28 -1.80
N ILE A 514 3.06 11.21 -1.93
CA ILE A 514 2.33 10.86 -3.14
C ILE A 514 1.25 11.90 -3.45
N THR A 515 0.55 12.40 -2.42
CA THR A 515 -0.44 13.47 -2.57
C THR A 515 0.22 14.79 -2.96
N ALA A 516 1.36 15.15 -2.37
CA ALA A 516 2.14 16.33 -2.74
C ALA A 516 2.67 16.26 -4.19
N LEU A 517 3.19 15.10 -4.60
CA LEU A 517 3.66 14.84 -5.97
C LEU A 517 2.53 14.92 -6.99
N ALA A 518 1.39 14.26 -6.73
CA ALA A 518 0.22 14.32 -7.60
C ALA A 518 -0.34 15.74 -7.71
N ALA A 519 -0.43 16.48 -6.60
CA ALA A 519 -0.82 17.89 -6.60
C ALA A 519 0.16 18.75 -7.40
N LYS A 520 1.48 18.55 -7.23
CA LYS A 520 2.52 19.26 -8.00
C LYS A 520 2.42 18.95 -9.50
N ALA A 521 2.25 17.69 -9.88
CA ALA A 521 2.11 17.27 -11.28
C ALA A 521 0.88 17.90 -11.95
N LEU A 522 -0.25 17.96 -11.22
CA LEU A 522 -1.45 18.67 -11.65
C LEU A 522 -1.21 20.18 -11.80
N GLU A 523 -0.61 20.84 -10.81
CA GLU A 523 -0.33 22.30 -10.87
C GLU A 523 0.63 22.68 -12.00
N VAL A 524 1.72 21.92 -12.19
CA VAL A 524 2.69 22.12 -13.30
C VAL A 524 2.03 21.92 -14.67
N SER A 525 1.04 21.04 -14.77
CA SER A 525 0.35 20.74 -16.04
C SER A 525 -0.79 21.71 -16.39
N LEU A 526 -1.19 22.61 -15.50
CA LEU A 526 -2.30 23.56 -15.73
C LEU A 526 -2.16 24.43 -16.99
N PRO A 527 -0.98 25.00 -17.32
CA PRO A 527 -0.82 25.81 -18.53
C PRO A 527 -1.12 25.01 -19.81
N HIS A 528 -0.81 23.70 -19.79
CA HIS A 528 -1.00 22.77 -20.91
C HIS A 528 -2.41 22.13 -20.95
N CYS A 529 -3.31 22.50 -20.02
CA CYS A 529 -4.69 22.02 -20.00
C CYS A 529 -5.61 22.90 -20.85
N ALA A 530 -6.36 22.26 -21.76
CA ALA A 530 -7.57 22.80 -22.36
C ALA A 530 -8.62 23.18 -21.30
N ALA A 531 -9.51 24.12 -21.62
CA ALA A 531 -10.40 24.79 -20.65
C ALA A 531 -11.21 23.83 -19.76
N GLU A 532 -11.83 22.80 -20.34
CA GLU A 532 -12.63 21.80 -19.60
C GLU A 532 -11.77 21.02 -18.57
N ARG A 533 -10.58 20.57 -18.99
CA ARG A 533 -9.65 19.86 -18.08
C ARG A 533 -9.10 20.83 -17.03
N ARG A 534 -8.83 22.09 -17.37
CA ARG A 534 -8.29 23.11 -16.45
C ARG A 534 -9.17 23.29 -15.22
N ALA A 535 -10.49 23.46 -15.39
CA ALA A 535 -11.43 23.57 -14.26
C ALA A 535 -11.42 22.35 -13.34
N ARG A 536 -11.32 21.13 -13.91
CA ARG A 536 -11.19 19.89 -13.14
C ARG A 536 -9.87 19.84 -12.35
N VAL A 537 -8.77 20.30 -12.93
CA VAL A 537 -7.44 20.36 -12.30
C VAL A 537 -7.37 21.42 -11.20
N ASP A 538 -7.92 22.61 -11.39
CA ASP A 538 -7.98 23.65 -10.34
C ASP A 538 -8.85 23.21 -9.14
N GLY A 539 -9.97 22.52 -9.40
CA GLY A 539 -10.78 21.89 -8.35
C GLY A 539 -10.04 20.78 -7.58
N ALA A 540 -9.27 19.95 -8.28
CA ALA A 540 -8.47 18.87 -7.68
C ALA A 540 -7.29 19.40 -6.85
N THR A 541 -6.55 20.37 -7.37
CA THR A 541 -5.41 21.01 -6.68
C THR A 541 -5.86 21.81 -5.46
N THR A 542 -7.04 22.43 -5.50
CA THR A 542 -7.66 23.07 -4.32
C THR A 542 -7.94 22.07 -3.20
N ARG A 543 -8.55 20.92 -3.50
CA ARG A 543 -8.78 19.87 -2.49
C ARG A 543 -7.46 19.29 -1.95
N ALA A 544 -6.48 19.06 -2.83
CA ALA A 544 -5.18 18.54 -2.45
C ALA A 544 -4.43 19.52 -1.51
N ALA A 545 -4.46 20.82 -1.81
CA ALA A 545 -3.89 21.85 -0.94
C ALA A 545 -4.54 21.84 0.45
N ALA A 546 -5.87 21.79 0.53
CA ALA A 546 -6.59 21.73 1.82
C ALA A 546 -6.26 20.46 2.62
N TRP A 547 -6.07 19.31 1.96
CA TRP A 547 -5.61 18.08 2.60
C TRP A 547 -4.17 18.22 3.12
N ILE A 548 -3.25 18.71 2.28
CA ILE A 548 -1.83 18.89 2.58
C ILE A 548 -1.64 19.87 3.75
N GLU A 549 -2.35 21.00 3.75
CA GLU A 549 -2.32 21.98 4.84
C GLU A 549 -2.76 21.39 6.18
N ARG A 550 -3.80 20.54 6.20
CA ARG A 550 -4.24 19.85 7.42
C ARG A 550 -3.19 18.85 7.89
N GLU A 551 -2.68 18.01 6.99
CA GLU A 551 -1.67 17.01 7.36
C GLU A 551 -0.35 17.64 7.81
N MET A 552 0.08 18.78 7.23
CA MET A 552 1.22 19.56 7.73
C MET A 552 0.96 20.23 9.08
N ARG A 553 -0.26 20.70 9.34
CA ARG A 553 -0.66 21.27 10.64
C ARG A 553 -0.56 20.23 11.74
N ASP A 554 -1.12 19.04 11.49
CA ASP A 554 -1.25 17.96 12.47
C ASP A 554 0.03 17.11 12.61
N ALA A 555 1.02 17.29 11.71
CA ALA A 555 2.27 16.53 11.75
C ALA A 555 3.20 16.94 12.91
N LEU A 556 3.60 15.97 13.73
CA LEU A 556 4.66 16.13 14.72
C LEU A 556 6.04 16.02 14.05
N PRO A 557 6.90 17.07 14.06
CA PRO A 557 8.17 17.06 13.34
C PRO A 557 9.14 15.94 13.76
N GLU A 558 9.10 15.54 15.03
CA GLU A 558 9.88 14.44 15.59
C GLU A 558 9.42 13.05 15.12
N GLU A 559 8.19 12.93 14.61
CA GLU A 559 7.64 11.67 14.09
C GLU A 559 7.57 11.63 12.55
N ALA A 560 7.89 12.74 11.90
CA ALA A 560 7.66 12.92 10.47
C ALA A 560 8.55 12.01 9.60
N ASN A 561 7.95 11.44 8.55
CA ASN A 561 8.68 10.74 7.49
C ASN A 561 9.42 11.77 6.64
N THR A 562 10.76 11.73 6.59
CA THR A 562 11.55 12.77 5.90
C THR A 562 11.39 12.75 4.38
N PHE A 563 11.12 11.59 3.78
CA PHE A 563 10.77 11.48 2.36
C PHE A 563 9.43 12.19 2.11
N GLY A 564 8.46 11.98 3.02
CA GLY A 564 7.20 12.71 3.09
C GLY A 564 7.37 14.23 3.15
N THR A 565 8.08 14.72 4.16
CA THR A 565 8.24 16.17 4.40
C THR A 565 9.05 16.87 3.31
N THR A 566 9.99 16.17 2.67
CA THR A 566 10.74 16.73 1.53
C THR A 566 9.85 17.04 0.34
N TYR A 567 8.94 16.14 -0.05
CA TYR A 567 8.01 16.40 -1.16
C TYR A 567 6.87 17.35 -0.78
N LEU A 568 6.51 17.41 0.51
CA LEU A 568 5.64 18.46 1.04
C LEU A 568 6.28 19.86 0.86
N LEU A 569 7.59 20.00 1.08
CA LEU A 569 8.34 21.24 0.80
C LEU A 569 8.45 21.53 -0.71
N ASP A 570 8.77 20.53 -1.53
CA ASP A 570 8.82 20.67 -3.00
C ASP A 570 7.49 21.20 -3.59
N TYR A 571 6.37 20.63 -3.13
CA TYR A 571 5.03 21.11 -3.47
C TYR A 571 4.76 22.52 -2.95
N ALA A 572 5.09 22.81 -1.68
CA ALA A 572 4.84 24.13 -1.09
C ALA A 572 5.61 25.24 -1.82
N LEU A 573 6.87 25.00 -2.21
CA LEU A 573 7.68 25.93 -3.01
C LEU A 573 7.07 26.16 -4.40
N THR A 574 6.62 25.09 -5.06
CA THR A 574 5.93 25.17 -6.36
C THR A 574 4.67 26.03 -6.26
N ARG A 575 3.84 25.77 -5.24
CA ARG A 575 2.60 26.50 -4.99
C ARG A 575 2.86 27.96 -4.63
N PHE A 576 3.86 28.26 -3.82
CA PHE A 576 4.25 29.64 -3.50
C PHE A 576 4.73 30.40 -4.73
N GLY A 577 5.52 29.77 -5.61
CA GLY A 577 5.96 30.39 -6.87
C GLY A 577 4.80 30.83 -7.77
N ARG A 578 3.71 30.05 -7.80
CA ARG A 578 2.46 30.32 -8.54
C ARG A 578 1.54 31.33 -7.84
N MET A 579 1.26 31.14 -6.56
CA MET A 579 0.22 31.89 -5.82
C MET A 579 0.74 33.19 -5.20
N ARG A 580 1.97 33.19 -4.70
CA ARG A 580 2.65 34.31 -4.01
C ARG A 580 1.86 34.97 -2.86
N ASP A 581 0.92 34.23 -2.25
CA ASP A 581 0.11 34.67 -1.12
C ASP A 581 0.68 34.21 0.25
N ASP A 582 0.18 34.82 1.33
CA ASP A 582 0.61 34.50 2.70
C ASP A 582 0.28 33.07 3.13
N ARG A 583 -0.75 32.45 2.54
CA ARG A 583 -1.15 31.07 2.85
C ARG A 583 -0.14 30.07 2.28
N ALA A 584 0.29 30.27 1.05
CA ALA A 584 1.36 29.50 0.42
C ALA A 584 2.72 29.77 1.09
N LYS A 585 2.99 31.02 1.48
CA LYS A 585 4.18 31.37 2.27
C LYS A 585 4.22 30.63 3.62
N ALA A 586 3.10 30.61 4.35
CA ALA A 586 2.96 29.87 5.61
C ALA A 586 3.14 28.35 5.40
N LEU A 587 2.67 27.80 4.28
CA LEU A 587 2.86 26.40 3.92
C LEU A 587 4.35 26.05 3.73
N VAL A 588 5.11 26.91 3.03
CA VAL A 588 6.58 26.74 2.89
C VAL A 588 7.27 26.81 4.25
N THR A 589 6.98 27.82 5.07
CA THR A 589 7.54 27.96 6.42
C THR A 589 7.28 26.71 7.28
N ARG A 590 6.07 26.15 7.22
CA ARG A 590 5.74 24.92 7.95
C ARG A 590 6.45 23.68 7.38
N ALA A 591 6.59 23.59 6.07
CA ALA A 591 7.31 22.49 5.44
C ALA A 591 8.82 22.51 5.78
N ILE A 592 9.44 23.70 5.83
CA ILE A 592 10.83 23.89 6.31
C ILE A 592 10.95 23.38 7.76
N ASP A 593 10.08 23.83 8.66
CA ASP A 593 10.06 23.42 10.07
C ASP A 593 10.01 21.89 10.24
N LEU A 594 9.17 21.22 9.43
CA LEU A 594 9.04 19.77 9.40
C LEU A 594 10.29 19.07 8.86
N VAL A 595 10.91 19.57 7.79
CA VAL A 595 12.15 18.98 7.23
C VAL A 595 13.33 19.17 8.19
N GLU A 596 13.55 20.38 8.71
CA GLU A 596 14.67 20.71 9.58
C GLU A 596 14.65 19.95 10.92
N LYS A 597 13.47 19.84 11.55
CA LYS A 597 13.33 19.12 12.82
C LYS A 597 13.33 17.60 12.66
N ALA A 598 13.03 17.06 11.48
CA ALA A 598 13.09 15.62 11.21
C ALA A 598 14.51 15.09 10.90
N GLN A 599 15.51 15.97 10.79
CA GLN A 599 16.92 15.62 10.60
C GLN A 599 17.45 14.70 11.71
N CYS A 600 18.21 13.66 11.34
CA CYS A 600 18.80 12.72 12.29
C CYS A 600 20.01 13.32 13.05
N PRO A 601 20.42 12.75 14.20
CA PRO A 601 21.58 13.23 14.95
C PRO A 601 22.85 13.34 14.09
N ASN A 602 23.11 12.33 13.26
CA ASN A 602 24.23 12.28 12.31
C ASN A 602 24.22 13.34 11.18
N GLY A 603 23.20 14.21 11.09
CA GLY A 603 23.08 15.28 10.11
C GLY A 603 22.27 14.95 8.86
N GLY A 604 22.09 13.68 8.49
CA GLY A 604 21.31 13.32 7.30
C GLY A 604 19.80 13.20 7.54
N TRP A 605 19.09 12.75 6.51
CA TRP A 605 17.66 12.41 6.55
C TRP A 605 17.41 10.93 6.21
N SER A 606 16.26 10.39 6.67
CA SER A 606 15.92 8.96 6.59
C SER A 606 14.41 8.74 6.53
N TYR A 607 13.95 7.63 5.94
CA TYR A 607 12.51 7.33 5.75
C TYR A 607 11.65 7.50 7.01
N SER A 608 12.23 7.32 8.20
CA SER A 608 11.69 7.86 9.45
C SER A 608 12.81 8.12 10.44
N ARG A 609 12.57 9.02 11.41
CA ARG A 609 13.50 9.25 12.52
C ARG A 609 13.64 8.03 13.45
N GLN A 610 12.62 7.18 13.51
CA GLN A 610 12.58 5.97 14.35
C GLN A 610 13.52 4.85 13.89
N PHE A 611 13.90 4.81 12.59
CA PHE A 611 15.00 3.96 12.10
C PHE A 611 16.34 4.25 12.82
N GLY A 612 16.44 5.36 13.55
CA GLY A 612 17.62 5.79 14.29
C GLY A 612 17.61 5.59 15.80
N THR A 613 16.48 5.28 16.44
CA THR A 613 16.37 5.31 17.92
C THR A 613 15.80 4.04 18.56
N GLY A 614 14.91 3.31 17.88
CA GLY A 614 14.26 2.11 18.44
C GLY A 614 14.43 0.83 17.62
N TRP A 615 15.07 0.90 16.45
CA TRP A 615 14.96 -0.14 15.44
C TRP A 615 16.10 -1.17 15.48
N ARG A 616 15.79 -2.38 15.96
CA ARG A 616 16.73 -3.50 16.08
C ARG A 616 16.86 -4.28 14.77
N GLY A 617 17.71 -3.80 13.87
CA GLY A 617 18.11 -4.50 12.65
C GLY A 617 17.17 -4.26 11.47
N GLY A 618 17.71 -4.37 10.24
CA GLY A 618 17.03 -3.73 9.12
C GLY A 618 17.50 -4.04 7.71
N PHE A 619 16.54 -4.05 6.76
CA PHE A 619 16.74 -4.21 5.30
C PHE A 619 17.94 -5.10 4.94
N GLY A 620 17.81 -6.41 5.19
CA GLY A 620 18.92 -7.35 4.98
C GLY A 620 19.88 -7.47 6.17
N GLY A 621 19.38 -7.30 7.39
CA GLY A 621 20.13 -7.63 8.62
C GLY A 621 21.21 -6.61 9.03
N TRP A 622 21.11 -5.36 8.59
CA TRP A 622 22.10 -4.32 8.90
C TRP A 622 22.17 -3.99 10.40
N PRO A 623 23.37 -3.67 10.95
CA PRO A 623 23.58 -3.47 12.38
C PRO A 623 22.77 -2.30 12.95
N THR A 624 22.58 -2.27 14.27
CA THR A 624 21.99 -1.13 14.99
C THR A 624 22.95 0.06 15.03
N THR A 625 22.42 1.29 15.10
CA THR A 625 23.19 2.51 15.30
C THR A 625 22.42 3.49 16.19
N THR A 626 23.14 4.16 17.10
CA THR A 626 22.60 5.18 18.02
C THR A 626 22.59 6.59 17.42
N LEU A 627 23.29 6.81 16.30
CA LEU A 627 23.43 8.13 15.65
C LEU A 627 22.33 8.42 14.61
N GLY A 628 21.44 7.47 14.38
CA GLY A 628 20.57 7.44 13.20
C GLY A 628 21.22 6.77 12.00
N ARG A 629 20.44 5.98 11.26
CA ARG A 629 20.77 5.55 9.90
C ARG A 629 20.07 6.48 8.93
N THR A 630 20.85 7.19 8.12
CA THR A 630 20.36 8.09 7.07
C THR A 630 20.71 7.55 5.70
N HIS A 631 20.04 8.11 4.69
CA HIS A 631 20.15 7.64 3.32
C HIS A 631 20.40 8.81 2.38
N SER A 632 21.31 8.67 1.42
CA SER A 632 21.62 9.71 0.43
C SER A 632 20.41 10.04 -0.45
N VAL A 633 19.58 9.04 -0.77
CA VAL A 633 18.30 9.21 -1.49
C VAL A 633 17.26 10.08 -0.75
N ASN A 634 17.42 10.30 0.56
CA ASN A 634 16.60 11.22 1.34
C ASN A 634 17.35 12.54 1.63
N THR A 635 18.64 12.45 1.93
CA THR A 635 19.50 13.60 2.29
C THR A 635 19.73 14.54 1.10
N GLY A 636 19.95 14.01 -0.12
CA GLY A 636 20.08 14.81 -1.34
C GLY A 636 18.83 15.64 -1.63
N PRO A 637 17.64 15.03 -1.80
CA PRO A 637 16.40 15.77 -1.99
C PRO A 637 16.10 16.78 -0.88
N ALA A 638 16.30 16.42 0.41
CA ALA A 638 16.06 17.32 1.53
C ALA A 638 16.95 18.58 1.44
N LEU A 639 18.25 18.42 1.17
CA LEU A 639 19.17 19.53 0.97
C LEU A 639 18.81 20.38 -0.24
N LEU A 640 18.46 19.75 -1.38
CA LEU A 640 18.07 20.48 -2.58
C LEU A 640 16.83 21.36 -2.34
N MET A 641 15.82 20.84 -1.63
CA MET A 641 14.62 21.62 -1.32
C MET A 641 14.87 22.73 -0.29
N LEU A 642 15.75 22.50 0.71
CA LEU A 642 16.17 23.56 1.64
C LEU A 642 17.00 24.64 0.93
N ALA A 643 17.88 24.26 -0.01
CA ALA A 643 18.63 25.21 -0.83
C ALA A 643 17.71 26.04 -1.75
N ALA A 644 16.70 25.40 -2.37
CA ALA A 644 15.69 26.08 -3.15
C ALA A 644 14.84 27.05 -2.30
N ALA A 645 14.47 26.66 -1.08
CA ALA A 645 13.78 27.54 -0.13
C ALA A 645 14.64 28.75 0.28
N LYS A 646 15.92 28.54 0.57
CA LYS A 646 16.90 29.60 0.87
C LYS A 646 17.04 30.58 -0.30
N ALA A 647 17.16 30.07 -1.53
CA ALA A 647 17.22 30.88 -2.75
C ALA A 647 15.91 31.65 -3.00
N GLY A 648 14.76 31.10 -2.58
CA GLY A 648 13.47 31.77 -2.55
C GLY A 648 13.28 32.80 -1.43
N GLY A 649 14.31 33.09 -0.64
CA GLY A 649 14.29 34.09 0.43
C GLY A 649 13.69 33.61 1.76
N PHE A 650 13.46 32.31 1.94
CA PHE A 650 12.98 31.77 3.22
C PHE A 650 14.14 31.55 4.20
N PRO A 651 13.93 31.79 5.51
CA PRO A 651 14.94 31.52 6.54
C PRO A 651 15.16 30.02 6.70
N ILE A 652 16.43 29.60 6.75
CA ILE A 652 16.88 28.21 6.93
C ILE A 652 17.95 28.19 8.03
N ASP A 653 17.90 27.21 8.93
CA ASP A 653 18.91 26.98 9.96
C ASP A 653 20.23 26.54 9.30
N ALA A 654 21.16 27.49 9.19
CA ALA A 654 22.47 27.27 8.57
C ALA A 654 23.26 26.12 9.23
N LYS A 655 23.10 25.87 10.54
CA LYS A 655 23.79 24.77 11.24
C LYS A 655 23.19 23.42 10.89
N ARG A 656 21.88 23.35 10.59
CA ARG A 656 21.23 22.14 10.07
C ARG A 656 21.60 21.89 8.62
N MET A 657 21.60 22.94 7.79
CA MET A 657 22.00 22.85 6.39
C MET A 657 23.43 22.31 6.27
N GLU A 658 24.39 22.89 7.01
CA GLU A 658 25.79 22.45 7.00
C GLU A 658 25.97 21.01 7.50
N ARG A 659 25.31 20.62 8.61
CA ARG A 659 25.31 19.22 9.08
C ARG A 659 24.73 18.24 8.06
N GLY A 660 23.75 18.68 7.26
CA GLY A 660 23.20 17.90 6.15
C GLY A 660 24.21 17.71 5.03
N VAL A 661 24.85 18.80 4.62
CA VAL A 661 25.92 18.81 3.62
C VAL A 661 27.06 17.89 4.05
N ASP A 662 27.55 17.99 5.29
CA ASP A 662 28.58 17.11 5.83
C ASP A 662 28.18 15.64 5.80
N ALA A 663 26.93 15.31 6.14
CA ALA A 663 26.42 13.95 6.08
C ALA A 663 26.38 13.44 4.62
N LEU A 664 26.03 14.29 3.65
CA LEU A 664 26.02 13.93 2.24
C LEU A 664 27.44 13.79 1.65
N MET A 665 28.36 14.68 2.02
CA MET A 665 29.79 14.57 1.67
C MET A 665 30.41 13.29 2.22
N ARG A 666 30.05 12.87 3.44
CA ARG A 666 30.47 11.57 4.01
C ARG A 666 29.84 10.34 3.34
N MET A 667 28.78 10.53 2.56
CA MET A 667 28.22 9.50 1.67
C MET A 667 28.86 9.53 0.27
N ARG A 668 29.45 10.65 -0.16
CA ARG A 668 30.06 10.81 -1.48
C ARG A 668 31.37 10.00 -1.55
N MET A 669 31.45 9.14 -2.56
CA MET A 669 32.64 8.35 -2.90
C MET A 669 33.43 8.99 -4.06
N ALA A 670 32.70 9.56 -5.02
CA ALA A 670 33.19 10.32 -6.18
C ALA A 670 32.00 11.08 -6.78
N ALA A 671 32.20 11.89 -7.82
CA ALA A 671 31.14 12.57 -8.54
C ALA A 671 30.03 11.60 -9.00
N GLY A 672 28.80 11.81 -8.54
CA GLY A 672 27.63 10.97 -8.80
C GLY A 672 27.60 9.64 -8.05
N ALA A 673 28.68 9.25 -7.36
CA ALA A 673 28.81 7.99 -6.66
C ALA A 673 28.65 8.20 -5.14
N TYR A 674 27.60 7.64 -4.57
CA TYR A 674 27.23 7.80 -3.16
C TYR A 674 26.94 6.46 -2.49
N THR A 675 27.38 6.28 -1.25
CA THR A 675 26.87 5.19 -0.42
C THR A 675 25.36 5.36 -0.23
N TYR A 676 24.62 4.26 -0.10
CA TYR A 676 23.18 4.35 0.11
C TYR A 676 22.83 4.66 1.58
N THR A 677 23.59 4.11 2.54
CA THR A 677 23.44 4.41 3.96
C THR A 677 24.66 5.11 4.58
N PHE A 678 24.40 5.83 5.68
CA PHE A 678 25.37 6.44 6.59
C PHE A 678 24.84 6.38 8.05
N PRO A 679 25.70 6.22 9.09
CA PRO A 679 27.14 6.02 9.02
C PRO A 679 27.56 4.57 8.76
N VAL A 680 26.74 3.58 9.13
CA VAL A 680 27.04 2.16 8.94
C VAL A 680 25.82 1.34 8.47
N PRO A 681 26.00 0.40 7.50
CA PRO A 681 27.18 0.22 6.67
C PRO A 681 27.35 1.37 5.65
N LEU A 682 28.56 1.53 5.11
CA LEU A 682 28.80 2.33 3.90
C LEU A 682 28.73 1.40 2.67
N ASN A 683 27.51 1.16 2.18
CA ASN A 683 27.17 0.21 1.12
C ASN A 683 26.97 0.87 -0.26
N PHE A 684 26.89 0.05 -1.31
CA PHE A 684 26.57 0.47 -2.69
C PHE A 684 27.46 1.60 -3.25
N ARG A 685 28.78 1.40 -3.18
CA ARG A 685 29.82 2.41 -3.47
C ARG A 685 30.15 2.63 -4.96
N ARG A 686 29.71 1.75 -5.88
CA ARG A 686 30.07 1.87 -7.31
C ARG A 686 29.18 2.91 -8.00
N PRO A 687 29.69 3.69 -8.99
CA PRO A 687 28.90 4.72 -9.69
C PRO A 687 27.56 4.21 -10.27
N ALA A 688 27.57 3.06 -10.95
CA ALA A 688 26.34 2.41 -11.44
C ALA A 688 25.30 2.19 -10.33
N GLN A 689 25.72 1.75 -9.13
CA GLN A 689 24.83 1.53 -7.98
C GLN A 689 24.26 2.83 -7.40
N SER A 690 24.71 3.99 -7.87
CA SER A 690 24.32 5.31 -7.38
C SER A 690 23.41 6.09 -8.32
N ILE A 691 23.23 5.69 -9.59
CA ILE A 691 22.52 6.51 -10.60
C ILE A 691 21.11 6.95 -10.22
N ALA A 692 20.41 6.19 -9.37
CA ALA A 692 19.07 6.56 -8.90
C ALA A 692 19.06 7.79 -7.97
N ARG A 693 20.19 8.12 -7.34
CA ARG A 693 20.33 9.20 -6.34
C ARG A 693 21.47 10.17 -6.64
N GLY A 694 22.46 9.76 -7.42
CA GLY A 694 23.63 10.55 -7.80
C GLY A 694 23.29 11.94 -8.33
N PRO A 695 22.42 12.06 -9.36
CA PRO A 695 22.04 13.36 -9.93
C PRO A 695 21.48 14.35 -8.89
N VAL A 696 20.53 13.95 -8.05
CA VAL A 696 19.99 14.83 -7.00
C VAL A 696 20.99 15.10 -5.87
N CYS A 697 21.86 14.16 -5.55
CA CYS A 697 22.88 14.37 -4.52
C CYS A 697 23.95 15.38 -4.98
N GLU A 698 24.46 15.27 -6.21
CA GLU A 698 25.38 16.27 -6.76
C GLU A 698 24.68 17.61 -6.97
N GLN A 699 23.45 17.63 -7.49
CA GLN A 699 22.68 18.87 -7.64
C GLN A 699 22.47 19.58 -6.30
N ALA A 700 22.21 18.83 -5.22
CA ALA A 700 22.09 19.38 -3.88
C ALA A 700 23.41 19.99 -3.39
N LEU A 701 24.54 19.30 -3.56
CA LEU A 701 25.85 19.83 -3.18
C LEU A 701 26.26 21.05 -4.02
N TRP A 702 25.94 21.05 -5.33
CA TRP A 702 26.21 22.16 -6.24
C TRP A 702 25.37 23.39 -5.86
N ALA A 703 24.08 23.20 -5.57
CA ALA A 703 23.21 24.25 -5.04
C ALA A 703 23.64 24.77 -3.64
N CYS A 704 24.42 23.98 -2.89
CA CYS A 704 25.05 24.40 -1.64
C CYS A 704 26.47 24.98 -1.82
N GLY A 705 27.00 25.07 -3.05
CA GLY A 705 28.34 25.60 -3.33
C GLY A 705 29.49 24.69 -2.88
N ARG A 706 29.29 23.38 -2.82
CA ARG A 706 30.24 22.39 -2.26
C ARG A 706 30.94 21.49 -3.28
N VAL A 707 30.39 21.45 -4.49
CA VAL A 707 30.97 20.82 -5.68
C VAL A 707 30.75 21.78 -6.84
N ASP A 708 31.49 21.61 -7.93
CA ASP A 708 31.34 22.42 -9.13
C ASP A 708 30.29 21.83 -10.11
N LYS A 709 30.21 22.43 -11.30
CA LYS A 709 29.29 22.02 -12.35
C LYS A 709 29.76 20.78 -13.11
N ASP A 710 31.06 20.50 -13.15
CA ASP A 710 31.62 19.37 -13.88
C ASP A 710 31.49 18.06 -13.11
N ASP A 711 31.51 18.13 -11.78
CA ASP A 711 31.03 17.08 -10.88
C ASP A 711 29.56 16.69 -11.18
N LEU A 712 28.68 17.68 -11.38
CA LEU A 712 27.28 17.44 -11.77
C LEU A 712 27.16 16.84 -13.19
N ASN A 713 27.92 17.37 -14.16
CA ASN A 713 28.00 16.81 -15.52
C ASN A 713 28.49 15.35 -15.51
N THR A 714 29.41 15.01 -14.61
CA THR A 714 29.94 13.64 -14.43
C THR A 714 28.87 12.70 -13.89
N ALA A 715 28.05 13.14 -12.93
CA ALA A 715 26.91 12.36 -12.44
C ALA A 715 25.84 12.14 -13.52
N LEU A 716 25.55 13.17 -14.32
CA LEU A 716 24.61 13.08 -15.45
C LEU A 716 25.12 12.14 -16.56
N SER A 717 26.42 12.18 -16.86
CA SER A 717 27.08 11.25 -17.79
C SER A 717 27.02 9.81 -17.27
N THR A 718 27.23 9.60 -15.97
CA THR A 718 27.12 8.29 -15.31
C THR A 718 25.67 7.76 -15.37
N PHE A 719 24.67 8.64 -15.24
CA PHE A 719 23.26 8.28 -15.42
C PHE A 719 23.00 7.81 -16.87
N LEU A 720 23.46 8.56 -17.88
CA LEU A 720 23.34 8.17 -19.31
C LEU A 720 23.96 6.80 -19.61
N GLN A 721 25.06 6.44 -18.98
CA GLN A 721 25.73 5.16 -19.20
C GLN A 721 24.97 3.94 -18.63
N HIS A 722 24.05 4.15 -17.68
CA HIS A 722 23.50 3.04 -16.87
C HIS A 722 21.97 3.08 -16.63
N HIS A 723 21.24 4.15 -16.98
CA HIS A 723 19.82 4.34 -16.63
C HIS A 723 18.89 3.20 -17.08
N SER A 724 19.18 2.56 -18.21
CA SER A 724 18.42 1.40 -18.73
C SER A 724 18.40 0.22 -17.76
N GLY A 725 19.43 0.09 -16.91
CA GLY A 725 19.51 -0.94 -15.85
C GLY A 725 18.39 -0.85 -14.81
N LEU A 726 17.80 0.34 -14.59
CA LEU A 726 16.70 0.55 -13.65
C LEU A 726 15.43 -0.24 -14.06
N ARG A 727 15.23 -0.53 -15.35
CA ARG A 727 14.08 -1.33 -15.85
C ARG A 727 14.05 -2.75 -15.28
N ARG A 728 15.19 -3.28 -14.81
CA ARG A 728 15.25 -4.61 -14.17
C ARG A 728 14.52 -4.65 -12.82
N ALA A 729 14.50 -3.56 -12.06
CA ALA A 729 13.86 -3.49 -10.74
C ALA A 729 12.40 -3.00 -10.78
N LYS A 730 12.01 -2.24 -11.82
CA LYS A 730 10.61 -1.81 -12.04
C LYS A 730 9.67 -3.03 -12.02
N LYS A 731 8.53 -2.94 -11.32
CA LYS A 731 7.48 -3.97 -11.15
C LYS A 731 7.92 -5.26 -10.44
N ILE A 732 9.02 -5.23 -9.69
CA ILE A 732 9.49 -6.37 -8.88
C ILE A 732 9.67 -5.91 -7.43
N ASP A 733 8.83 -6.39 -6.51
CA ASP A 733 8.85 -5.99 -5.09
C ASP A 733 10.17 -6.32 -4.37
N ALA A 734 10.92 -7.31 -4.87
CA ALA A 734 12.24 -7.71 -4.37
C ALA A 734 13.33 -6.64 -4.63
N SER A 735 13.35 -5.64 -3.76
CA SER A 735 14.34 -4.57 -3.71
C SER A 735 15.78 -5.10 -3.58
N TRP A 736 16.75 -4.36 -4.14
CA TRP A 736 18.20 -4.66 -4.06
C TRP A 736 18.65 -5.96 -4.75
N SER A 737 17.78 -6.58 -5.55
CA SER A 737 18.04 -7.91 -6.15
C SER A 737 18.84 -7.88 -7.47
N THR A 738 18.95 -6.72 -8.13
CA THR A 738 19.73 -6.53 -9.37
C THR A 738 21.24 -6.48 -9.11
N PRO A 739 22.13 -6.74 -10.10
CA PRO A 739 23.59 -6.64 -9.96
C PRO A 739 24.11 -5.32 -9.39
N ASP A 740 23.41 -4.21 -9.63
CA ASP A 740 23.76 -2.87 -9.15
C ASP A 740 22.93 -2.42 -7.94
N ASN A 741 22.19 -3.33 -7.30
CA ASN A 741 21.36 -3.07 -6.13
C ASN A 741 20.42 -1.86 -6.35
N TYR A 742 19.54 -1.93 -7.34
CA TYR A 742 18.42 -1.02 -7.50
C TYR A 742 17.22 -1.49 -6.68
N SER A 743 16.45 -0.53 -6.16
CA SER A 743 15.19 -0.77 -5.48
C SER A 743 14.00 -0.61 -6.42
N CYS A 744 12.84 -1.16 -6.05
CA CYS A 744 11.63 -1.18 -6.87
C CYS A 744 11.02 0.23 -7.13
N TYR A 745 11.27 1.19 -6.24
CA TYR A 745 10.79 2.58 -6.27
C TYR A 745 11.81 3.59 -6.85
N PHE A 746 12.90 3.10 -7.43
CA PHE A 746 13.96 3.95 -7.97
C PHE A 746 13.72 4.43 -9.40
N TYR A 747 12.78 3.85 -10.15
CA TYR A 747 12.67 4.11 -11.59
C TYR A 747 12.19 5.55 -11.83
N THR A 748 10.91 5.89 -11.60
CA THR A 748 10.44 7.26 -11.84
C THR A 748 11.10 8.30 -10.93
N PHE A 749 11.58 7.93 -9.73
CA PHE A 749 12.40 8.80 -8.88
C PHE A 749 13.67 9.27 -9.61
N ALA A 750 14.43 8.32 -10.19
CA ALA A 750 15.68 8.61 -10.85
C ALA A 750 15.47 9.47 -12.09
N TYR A 751 14.45 9.17 -12.90
CA TYR A 751 14.16 9.93 -14.12
C TYR A 751 13.71 11.38 -13.82
N TYR A 752 12.89 11.60 -12.78
CA TYR A 752 12.52 12.96 -12.34
C TYR A 752 13.74 13.76 -11.86
N HIS A 753 14.53 13.18 -10.95
CA HIS A 753 15.70 13.87 -10.38
C HIS A 753 16.85 14.05 -11.37
N ALA A 754 17.05 13.11 -12.30
CA ALA A 754 18.01 13.27 -13.40
C ALA A 754 17.57 14.38 -14.37
N ALA A 755 16.27 14.48 -14.69
CA ALA A 755 15.75 15.57 -15.51
C ALA A 755 15.88 16.93 -14.82
N ALA A 756 15.60 17.02 -13.52
CA ALA A 756 15.75 18.26 -12.74
C ALA A 756 17.22 18.72 -12.68
N ALA A 757 18.15 17.79 -12.45
CA ALA A 757 19.58 18.04 -12.47
C ALA A 757 20.06 18.46 -13.88
N ALA A 758 19.63 17.76 -14.93
CA ALA A 758 19.98 18.07 -16.31
C ALA A 758 19.47 19.43 -16.79
N ARG A 759 18.23 19.79 -16.43
CA ARG A 759 17.64 21.10 -16.74
C ARG A 759 18.38 22.24 -16.02
N ALA A 760 18.84 22.01 -14.79
CA ALA A 760 19.63 22.99 -14.03
C ALA A 760 21.08 23.13 -14.52
N ALA A 761 21.72 22.02 -14.92
CA ALA A 761 23.07 22.05 -15.50
C ALA A 761 23.08 22.65 -16.91
N GLY A 762 22.10 22.32 -17.74
CA GLY A 762 22.11 22.64 -19.17
C GLY A 762 23.29 21.99 -19.90
N GLY A 763 23.82 22.66 -20.91
CA GLY A 763 24.92 22.12 -21.73
C GLY A 763 24.52 20.88 -22.53
N GLU A 764 25.51 20.22 -23.13
CA GLU A 764 25.25 19.09 -24.04
C GLU A 764 24.84 17.81 -23.29
N VAL A 765 25.55 17.47 -22.21
CA VAL A 765 25.19 16.33 -21.34
C VAL A 765 23.76 16.48 -20.79
N GLY A 766 23.37 17.69 -20.38
CA GLY A 766 22.00 17.97 -19.92
C GLY A 766 20.93 17.70 -20.98
N LYS A 767 21.15 18.15 -22.23
CA LYS A 767 20.24 17.85 -23.36
C LYS A 767 20.12 16.35 -23.60
N GLN A 768 21.24 15.62 -23.59
CA GLN A 768 21.27 14.17 -23.80
C GLN A 768 20.48 13.43 -22.69
N VAL A 769 20.63 13.82 -21.42
CA VAL A 769 19.83 13.28 -20.32
C VAL A 769 18.34 13.56 -20.52
N LEU A 770 17.95 14.80 -20.85
CA LEU A 770 16.54 15.14 -21.06
C LEU A 770 15.93 14.35 -22.23
N ALA A 771 16.68 14.15 -23.32
CA ALA A 771 16.25 13.31 -24.45
C ALA A 771 16.09 11.83 -24.04
N ALA A 772 17.05 11.27 -23.29
CA ALA A 772 16.99 9.90 -22.80
C ALA A 772 15.83 9.68 -21.80
N VAL A 773 15.60 10.64 -20.89
CA VAL A 773 14.46 10.62 -19.95
C VAL A 773 13.14 10.63 -20.71
N ARG A 774 13.00 11.53 -21.69
CA ARG A 774 11.79 11.63 -22.53
C ARG A 774 11.52 10.31 -23.26
N ALA A 775 12.55 9.74 -23.89
CA ALA A 775 12.43 8.50 -24.65
C ALA A 775 12.03 7.30 -23.77
N GLU A 776 12.70 7.08 -22.63
CA GLU A 776 12.41 5.97 -21.72
C GLU A 776 11.02 6.08 -21.08
N LEU A 777 10.60 7.28 -20.65
CA LEU A 777 9.27 7.45 -20.06
C LEU A 777 8.16 7.23 -21.09
N LEU A 778 8.28 7.76 -22.31
CA LEU A 778 7.31 7.50 -23.39
C LEU A 778 7.30 6.02 -23.81
N ALA A 779 8.43 5.31 -23.71
CA ALA A 779 8.54 3.88 -23.98
C ALA A 779 8.11 2.96 -22.80
N THR A 780 7.68 3.52 -21.67
CA THR A 780 7.30 2.77 -20.45
C THR A 780 5.98 3.18 -19.82
N ALA A 781 5.22 4.04 -20.49
CA ALA A 781 3.82 4.29 -20.16
C ALA A 781 3.04 2.98 -20.21
N GLU A 782 2.14 2.75 -19.27
CA GLU A 782 1.15 1.70 -19.39
C GLU A 782 0.13 2.04 -20.50
N ILE A 783 -0.60 1.05 -21.00
CA ILE A 783 -1.62 1.21 -22.05
C ILE A 783 -2.73 2.20 -21.66
N ASP A 784 -2.97 2.40 -20.36
CA ASP A 784 -3.93 3.39 -19.86
C ASP A 784 -3.32 4.79 -19.63
N GLY A 785 -2.09 5.01 -20.14
CA GLY A 785 -1.36 6.27 -20.06
C GLY A 785 -0.81 6.60 -18.67
N THR A 786 -0.65 5.60 -17.81
CA THR A 786 -0.12 5.75 -16.44
C THR A 786 1.33 5.26 -16.34
N TRP A 787 1.98 5.48 -15.20
CA TRP A 787 3.25 4.83 -14.85
C TRP A 787 3.16 4.21 -13.46
N VAL A 788 3.75 3.04 -13.29
CA VAL A 788 3.91 2.37 -12.00
C VAL A 788 5.34 1.85 -11.83
N ASP A 789 6.00 2.28 -10.76
CA ASP A 789 7.31 1.77 -10.33
C ASP A 789 7.15 0.36 -9.77
N PHE A 790 6.32 0.20 -8.73
CA PHE A 790 5.83 -1.08 -8.24
C PHE A 790 4.51 -0.87 -7.48
N GLN A 791 3.82 -1.97 -7.15
CA GLN A 791 2.41 -1.90 -6.77
C GLN A 791 2.15 -1.18 -5.45
N GLN A 792 2.99 -1.32 -4.42
CA GLN A 792 2.71 -0.73 -3.10
C GLN A 792 2.85 0.80 -3.05
N THR A 793 3.68 1.41 -3.91
CA THR A 793 3.66 2.88 -4.15
C THR A 793 2.50 3.32 -5.02
N GLY A 794 1.91 2.41 -5.79
CA GLY A 794 0.77 2.66 -6.67
C GLY A 794 1.09 3.49 -7.91
N LYS A 795 0.13 3.48 -8.84
CA LYS A 795 0.14 4.33 -10.04
C LYS A 795 0.18 5.84 -9.78
N PRO A 796 -0.43 6.42 -8.72
CA PRO A 796 -0.36 7.86 -8.48
C PRO A 796 1.08 8.38 -8.31
N TYR A 797 1.94 7.62 -7.62
CA TYR A 797 3.36 7.94 -7.47
C TYR A 797 4.10 7.98 -8.81
N GLY A 798 4.06 6.87 -9.56
CA GLY A 798 4.78 6.75 -10.82
C GLY A 798 4.28 7.75 -11.86
N THR A 799 2.96 7.90 -11.99
CA THR A 799 2.34 8.83 -12.96
C THR A 799 2.67 10.29 -12.64
N ALA A 800 2.62 10.70 -11.37
CA ALA A 800 2.99 12.05 -10.98
C ALA A 800 4.47 12.35 -11.24
N MET A 801 5.37 11.44 -10.86
CA MET A 801 6.81 11.58 -11.13
C MET A 801 7.12 11.61 -12.63
N ALA A 802 6.48 10.76 -13.43
CA ALA A 802 6.66 10.73 -14.88
C ALA A 802 6.17 12.03 -15.54
N LEU A 803 5.02 12.58 -15.13
CA LEU A 803 4.54 13.89 -15.61
C LEU A 803 5.51 15.02 -15.26
N LEU A 804 6.01 15.07 -14.02
CA LEU A 804 6.97 16.08 -13.58
C LEU A 804 8.31 15.96 -14.34
N ALA A 805 8.78 14.73 -14.59
CA ALA A 805 9.97 14.48 -15.39
C ALA A 805 9.78 14.92 -16.85
N LEU A 806 8.66 14.54 -17.50
CA LEU A 806 8.38 14.89 -18.88
C LEU A 806 8.29 16.42 -19.08
N ALA A 807 7.65 17.13 -18.15
CA ALA A 807 7.55 18.60 -18.16
C ALA A 807 8.92 19.32 -18.08
N LEU A 808 9.94 18.67 -17.50
CA LEU A 808 11.32 19.18 -17.48
C LEU A 808 12.07 18.92 -18.79
N THR A 809 11.60 17.97 -19.61
CA THR A 809 12.21 17.65 -20.91
C THR A 809 11.72 18.56 -22.03
N GLU A 810 10.61 19.27 -21.86
CA GLU A 810 10.04 20.22 -22.84
C GLU A 810 10.95 21.43 -23.10
#